data_AF-A0A945AUL5-F1
#
_entry.id   AF-A0A945AUL5-F1
#
_cell.length_a   1.000
_cell.length_b   1.000
_cell.length_c   1.000
_cell.angle_alpha   90.00
_cell.angle_beta   90.00
_cell.angle_gamma   90.00
#
_symmetry.space_group_name_H-M   'P 1'
#
loop_
_entity.id
_entity.type
_entity.pdbx_description
1 polymer ?
#
loop_
_entity_poly.entity_id
_entity_poly.type
_entity_poly.pdbx_seq_one_letter_code
_entity_poly.pdbx_strand_id
1 'polypeptide(L)'
;MKRSLVTLGFFSLALMLVASFAQAQEKPNVVFILADDLGYGDLGCYGHPYAQTPNINSLAKDGTRFTRFYATGVTCQPSRVGFMTSRHPCSFERRVGDYGFDGRPTITELLKKNGYATGHFGKWHIGPAAGGKKASDLHPPADSYGIDEIEVLSSLKDHTKGRDDNTFEAAINFIERHKDEPFYVNVWAHISHFSIPSDTVFAEKFSNLQVDESLFGSYMKATKFDICRDEWGRSVNDCMKNYLADVWSLDAAIGRLLTKLDQLGLSENTIVVFASDQGPARNTLNTLKANQVGDTTRANMMGWTKGLRGGKHEMYEGGPRIPFIVRWPGKVPADAVNDTSILSGLDFLPTVCRLTGTSYDTRMVEGHDVADIWLGGNRIPERFLFWKKQYPTALHGDWKYHVNRREGDELYDLATDPNETMNVIDTHPKQAATMLEVIAAWDESLPMPSAKATPQQVNAVTGSTEARKSIEGKRKPEKKQDSKGKAEEVSDALYPWRNVTGSLQQNWFELHDGLKNSQYIFEVEKKGTVAFVGGSITGMPWRKKVMENLKRRFPATEFNFILAGVGSTGTMYGAFRLDRDVIQKGKVDLLFEEAAVNDVSIGRTAEQSMRGMEGIIRHARQANPDMDVVMMHFACTEKIEDYENGKTPEVIESFDTVAARYGVPTLDITKEVYERIERGEFTWKDDIKGVHPSPFGQQLYADSIERLLDEAWSGKPRPVAAHAMPEKLDPASYSEGKLFAPRIAKKRNGFAVEADYDAAAEGGKVRTGWNERPQLVGYNPGDSFDLPFIGSAVAIQVIAGPQAGIIEHSVDGSDWVEQDLFVEKNSFKLHLNRIYILREGLDTDVPHTLSVRISEKRNALSKGNNCRIVYFGLNGDHRTPKGVDVDGIYFDGSNGTGPEK
;
A
#
# COMPACT_ATOMS: atom_id res chain seq x y z
N MET A 1 -32.54 82.15 35.56
CA MET A 1 -32.53 80.74 35.11
C MET A 1 -31.64 80.57 33.87
N LYS A 2 -30.29 80.60 34.01
CA LYS A 2 -29.34 80.47 32.87
C LYS A 2 -28.03 79.72 33.23
N ARG A 3 -28.06 78.80 34.20
CA ARG A 3 -26.86 78.02 34.64
C ARG A 3 -27.06 76.50 34.77
N SER A 4 -28.24 75.96 34.52
CA SER A 4 -28.55 74.53 34.74
C SER A 4 -28.70 73.69 33.47
N LEU A 5 -28.46 74.26 32.28
CA LEU A 5 -28.64 73.58 30.98
C LEU A 5 -27.32 73.14 30.31
N VAL A 6 -26.16 73.62 30.77
CA VAL A 6 -24.86 73.25 30.21
C VAL A 6 -24.32 71.94 30.83
N THR A 7 -24.61 71.69 32.09
CA THR A 7 -24.13 70.50 32.82
C THR A 7 -24.84 69.20 32.41
N LEU A 8 -26.08 69.28 31.92
CA LEU A 8 -26.85 68.10 31.51
C LEU A 8 -26.38 67.54 30.15
N GLY A 9 -25.94 68.42 29.23
CA GLY A 9 -25.41 68.00 27.91
C GLY A 9 -24.10 67.22 28.00
N PHE A 10 -23.19 67.60 28.92
CA PHE A 10 -21.93 66.89 29.12
C PHE A 10 -22.11 65.51 29.79
N PHE A 11 -23.09 65.34 30.67
CA PHE A 11 -23.34 64.04 31.31
C PHE A 11 -23.97 63.03 30.33
N SER A 12 -24.87 63.46 29.45
CA SER A 12 -25.42 62.59 28.40
C SER A 12 -24.41 62.23 27.31
N LEU A 13 -23.49 63.14 26.95
CA LEU A 13 -22.44 62.84 25.98
C LEU A 13 -21.39 61.87 26.55
N ALA A 14 -21.06 61.99 27.85
CA ALA A 14 -20.21 61.04 28.54
C ALA A 14 -20.86 59.64 28.63
N LEU A 15 -22.16 59.55 28.92
CA LEU A 15 -22.86 58.25 28.91
C LEU A 15 -22.93 57.63 27.50
N MET A 16 -23.09 58.42 26.44
CA MET A 16 -23.05 57.89 25.06
C MET A 16 -21.66 57.43 24.64
N LEU A 17 -20.58 58.05 25.14
CA LEU A 17 -19.21 57.58 24.92
C LEU A 17 -18.89 56.29 25.70
N VAL A 18 -19.44 56.11 26.91
CA VAL A 18 -19.28 54.86 27.68
C VAL A 18 -20.17 53.73 27.11
N ALA A 19 -21.38 54.03 26.63
CA ALA A 19 -22.26 53.07 25.98
C ALA A 19 -21.83 52.71 24.53
N SER A 20 -20.83 53.39 23.97
CA SER A 20 -20.24 53.05 22.67
C SER A 20 -19.14 51.98 22.75
N PHE A 21 -18.80 51.50 23.95
CA PHE A 21 -18.33 50.11 24.12
C PHE A 21 -19.52 49.16 23.94
N ALA A 22 -20.14 49.20 22.75
CA ALA A 22 -20.83 48.04 22.23
C ALA A 22 -19.78 46.93 22.21
N GLN A 23 -19.94 45.96 23.11
CA GLN A 23 -19.04 44.83 23.28
C GLN A 23 -18.99 44.10 21.93
N ALA A 24 -18.00 44.45 21.11
CA ALA A 24 -17.64 43.69 19.93
C ALA A 24 -17.46 42.27 20.44
N GLN A 25 -18.28 41.35 19.94
CA GLN A 25 -18.26 39.97 20.43
C GLN A 25 -16.86 39.44 20.14
N GLU A 26 -16.03 39.36 21.20
CA GLU A 26 -14.62 39.07 21.06
C GLU A 26 -14.49 37.77 20.32
N LYS A 27 -13.76 37.82 19.21
CA LYS A 27 -13.52 36.66 18.36
C LYS A 27 -12.75 35.66 19.20
N PRO A 28 -13.32 34.47 19.52
CA PRO A 28 -12.62 33.52 20.36
C PRO A 28 -11.46 32.92 19.57
N ASN A 29 -10.35 32.74 20.25
CA ASN A 29 -9.22 31.96 19.76
C ASN A 29 -9.62 30.49 19.68
N VAL A 30 -8.97 29.74 18.80
CA VAL A 30 -9.21 28.30 18.64
C VAL A 30 -7.87 27.56 18.60
N VAL A 31 -7.68 26.64 19.55
CA VAL A 31 -6.56 25.69 19.55
C VAL A 31 -7.13 24.30 19.27
N PHE A 32 -6.78 23.72 18.12
CA PHE A 32 -7.17 22.36 17.76
C PHE A 32 -6.00 21.40 17.90
N ILE A 33 -6.02 20.60 18.96
CA ILE A 33 -5.02 19.59 19.28
C ILE A 33 -5.49 18.25 18.73
N LEU A 34 -4.70 17.64 17.85
CA LEU A 34 -5.03 16.39 17.19
C LEU A 34 -3.92 15.35 17.39
N ALA A 35 -4.22 14.31 18.17
CA ALA A 35 -3.39 13.12 18.31
C ALA A 35 -3.46 12.22 17.07
N ASP A 36 -2.53 11.27 16.95
CA ASP A 36 -2.35 10.42 15.78
C ASP A 36 -2.26 8.95 16.20
N ASP A 37 -3.21 8.11 15.76
CA ASP A 37 -3.40 6.73 16.24
C ASP A 37 -3.70 6.57 17.75
N LEU A 38 -4.15 7.62 18.44
CA LEU A 38 -4.58 7.52 19.84
C LEU A 38 -5.98 6.91 19.94
N GLY A 39 -6.10 5.80 20.66
CA GLY A 39 -7.34 5.05 20.80
C GLY A 39 -8.36 5.67 21.76
N TYR A 40 -9.64 5.34 21.54
CA TYR A 40 -10.77 5.78 22.36
C TYR A 40 -10.58 5.53 23.87
N GLY A 41 -9.87 4.47 24.25
CA GLY A 41 -9.64 4.09 25.64
C GLY A 41 -8.32 4.56 26.25
N ASP A 42 -7.47 5.29 25.53
CA ASP A 42 -6.05 5.51 25.93
C ASP A 42 -5.82 6.57 27.01
N LEU A 43 -6.85 7.34 27.35
CA LEU A 43 -6.75 8.44 28.31
C LEU A 43 -7.34 8.05 29.66
N GLY A 44 -6.78 8.60 30.75
CA GLY A 44 -7.30 8.38 32.10
C GLY A 44 -8.77 8.81 32.23
N CYS A 45 -9.13 9.96 31.66
CA CYS A 45 -10.52 10.44 31.64
C CYS A 45 -11.47 9.58 30.76
N TYR A 46 -10.95 8.85 29.77
CA TYR A 46 -11.72 7.85 29.02
C TYR A 46 -11.75 6.47 29.71
N GLY A 47 -10.92 6.27 30.73
CA GLY A 47 -10.95 5.10 31.63
C GLY A 47 -9.80 4.11 31.43
N HIS A 48 -8.66 4.50 30.84
CA HIS A 48 -7.48 3.64 30.81
C HIS A 48 -7.02 3.32 32.26
N PRO A 49 -6.82 2.04 32.64
CA PRO A 49 -6.48 1.69 34.02
C PRO A 49 -5.10 2.22 34.47
N TYR A 50 -4.21 2.51 33.52
CA TYR A 50 -2.82 2.93 33.80
C TYR A 50 -2.42 4.28 33.21
N ALA A 51 -3.26 4.94 32.41
CA ALA A 51 -2.84 6.17 31.73
C ALA A 51 -2.90 7.34 32.72
N GLN A 52 -1.72 7.84 33.07
CA GLN A 52 -1.58 9.06 33.82
C GLN A 52 -1.65 10.20 32.81
N THR A 53 -2.80 10.87 32.70
CA THR A 53 -3.00 12.00 31.77
C THR A 53 -3.58 13.21 32.50
N PRO A 54 -2.89 13.75 33.53
CA PRO A 54 -3.44 14.79 34.39
C PRO A 54 -3.86 16.07 33.66
N ASN A 55 -3.14 16.48 32.59
CA ASN A 55 -3.44 17.71 31.87
C ASN A 55 -4.65 17.54 30.94
N ILE A 56 -4.76 16.41 30.22
CA ILE A 56 -5.92 16.07 29.41
C ILE A 56 -7.14 15.74 30.30
N ASN A 57 -6.89 15.19 31.50
CA ASN A 57 -7.94 15.01 32.51
C ASN A 57 -8.44 16.37 33.03
N SER A 58 -7.57 17.36 33.25
CA SER A 58 -7.98 18.73 33.58
C SER A 58 -8.76 19.33 32.41
N LEU A 59 -8.28 19.21 31.17
CA LEU A 59 -9.01 19.68 29.98
C LEU A 59 -10.43 19.10 29.88
N ALA A 60 -10.60 17.82 30.22
CA ALA A 60 -11.92 17.16 30.28
C ALA A 60 -12.77 17.62 31.48
N LYS A 61 -12.14 17.97 32.61
CA LYS A 61 -12.80 18.50 33.82
C LYS A 61 -13.19 19.97 33.68
N ASP A 62 -12.42 20.75 32.93
CA ASP A 62 -12.65 22.18 32.69
C ASP A 62 -13.55 22.41 31.46
N GLY A 63 -14.10 21.33 30.88
CA GLY A 63 -14.96 21.34 29.70
C GLY A 63 -15.87 20.12 29.60
N THR A 64 -16.29 19.77 28.38
CA THR A 64 -17.15 18.62 28.10
C THR A 64 -16.38 17.51 27.38
N ARG A 65 -16.51 16.28 27.87
CA ARG A 65 -16.04 15.06 27.20
C ARG A 65 -17.16 14.39 26.42
N PHE A 66 -16.95 14.11 25.14
CA PHE A 66 -17.93 13.46 24.27
C PHE A 66 -17.56 11.99 24.06
N THR A 67 -18.50 11.06 24.28
CA THR A 67 -18.23 9.62 24.20
C THR A 67 -18.65 8.97 22.88
N ARG A 68 -19.40 9.71 22.03
CA ARG A 68 -19.89 9.27 20.70
C ARG A 68 -19.44 10.22 19.57
N PHE A 69 -18.15 10.55 19.55
CA PHE A 69 -17.54 11.32 18.46
C PHE A 69 -16.78 10.39 17.50
N TYR A 70 -16.95 10.61 16.20
CA TYR A 70 -16.38 9.77 15.14
C TYR A 70 -15.52 10.55 14.14
N ALA A 71 -14.30 10.07 13.89
CA ALA A 71 -13.48 10.48 12.77
C ALA A 71 -14.18 10.21 11.44
N THR A 72 -13.84 10.99 10.41
CA THR A 72 -14.38 10.83 9.04
C THR A 72 -13.66 9.76 8.21
N GLY A 73 -12.68 9.10 8.81
CA GLY A 73 -11.90 8.03 8.24
C GLY A 73 -11.35 7.13 9.35
N VAL A 74 -10.66 6.07 8.93
CA VAL A 74 -10.03 5.09 9.83
C VAL A 74 -8.51 5.07 9.63
N THR A 75 -7.95 6.17 9.13
CA THR A 75 -6.54 6.38 8.78
C THR A 75 -6.25 7.87 8.63
N CYS A 76 -5.03 8.29 8.99
CA CYS A 76 -4.67 9.69 9.25
C CYS A 76 -5.18 10.69 8.19
N GLN A 77 -4.84 10.44 6.92
CA GLN A 77 -5.13 11.37 5.84
C GLN A 77 -6.64 11.51 5.58
N PRO A 78 -7.41 10.42 5.34
CA PRO A 78 -8.86 10.47 5.27
C PRO A 78 -9.54 11.20 6.43
N SER A 79 -9.15 10.93 7.68
CA SER A 79 -9.79 11.55 8.85
C SER A 79 -9.59 13.06 8.94
N ARG A 80 -8.37 13.53 8.63
CA ARG A 80 -8.00 14.96 8.64
C ARG A 80 -8.75 15.77 7.57
N VAL A 81 -9.23 15.14 6.49
CA VAL A 81 -10.07 15.79 5.47
C VAL A 81 -11.37 16.32 6.07
N GLY A 82 -12.05 15.51 6.88
CA GLY A 82 -13.33 15.89 7.49
C GLY A 82 -13.24 17.12 8.38
N PHE A 83 -12.26 17.15 9.28
CA PHE A 83 -12.02 18.31 10.15
C PHE A 83 -11.73 19.59 9.34
N MET A 84 -10.91 19.48 8.29
CA MET A 84 -10.49 20.65 7.51
C MET A 84 -11.54 21.16 6.53
N THR A 85 -12.43 20.31 6.01
CA THR A 85 -13.33 20.66 4.87
C THR A 85 -14.81 20.36 5.10
N SER A 86 -15.18 19.73 6.22
CA SER A 86 -16.54 19.24 6.48
C SER A 86 -17.06 18.23 5.44
N ARG A 87 -16.19 17.47 4.77
CA ARG A 87 -16.60 16.49 3.76
C ARG A 87 -16.00 15.11 3.99
N HIS A 88 -16.74 14.07 3.59
CA HIS A 88 -16.23 12.71 3.56
C HIS A 88 -15.03 12.61 2.60
N PRO A 89 -13.95 11.91 2.97
CA PRO A 89 -12.75 11.80 2.14
C PRO A 89 -12.98 11.07 0.80
N CYS A 90 -14.05 10.28 0.68
CA CYS A 90 -14.48 9.65 -0.57
C CYS A 90 -15.32 10.56 -1.49
N SER A 91 -15.70 11.77 -1.06
CA SER A 91 -16.37 12.78 -1.91
C SER A 91 -15.40 13.54 -2.84
N PHE A 92 -14.10 13.20 -2.79
CA PHE A 92 -13.04 13.77 -3.61
C PHE A 92 -12.70 12.80 -4.74
N GLU A 93 -12.71 13.27 -5.99
CA GLU A 93 -12.39 12.45 -7.18
C GLU A 93 -10.93 11.93 -7.18
N ARG A 94 -10.07 12.61 -6.42
CA ARG A 94 -8.63 12.37 -6.32
C ARG A 94 -8.24 12.23 -4.85
N ARG A 95 -7.21 11.41 -4.59
CA ARG A 95 -6.73 11.16 -3.22
C ARG A 95 -6.15 12.45 -2.62
N VAL A 96 -6.84 13.02 -1.64
CA VAL A 96 -6.45 14.28 -0.96
C VAL A 96 -5.01 14.27 -0.43
N GLY A 97 -4.50 13.10 -0.02
CA GLY A 97 -3.09 12.93 0.40
C GLY A 97 -2.03 13.17 -0.68
N ASP A 98 -2.41 13.18 -1.95
CA ASP A 98 -1.51 13.39 -3.09
C ASP A 98 -1.90 14.63 -3.94
N TYR A 99 -3.13 15.15 -3.80
CA TYR A 99 -3.69 16.24 -4.63
C TYR A 99 -4.24 17.45 -3.84
N GLY A 100 -4.24 17.42 -2.51
CA GLY A 100 -4.79 18.48 -1.67
C GLY A 100 -6.32 18.49 -1.67
N PHE A 101 -6.90 19.59 -1.20
CA PHE A 101 -8.37 19.70 -1.05
C PHE A 101 -9.13 20.05 -2.34
N ASP A 102 -8.46 20.03 -3.50
CA ASP A 102 -9.12 20.13 -4.81
C ASP A 102 -10.03 21.38 -4.92
N GLY A 103 -9.52 22.51 -4.43
CA GLY A 103 -10.22 23.81 -4.42
C GLY A 103 -11.41 23.94 -3.46
N ARG A 104 -11.72 22.91 -2.65
CA ARG A 104 -12.79 22.99 -1.63
C ARG A 104 -12.32 23.86 -0.45
N PRO A 105 -13.18 24.73 0.10
CA PRO A 105 -12.81 25.66 1.16
C PRO A 105 -12.41 24.92 2.44
N THR A 106 -11.30 25.35 3.05
CA THR A 106 -10.88 24.86 4.35
C THR A 106 -11.34 25.76 5.50
N ILE A 107 -11.42 25.21 6.72
CA ILE A 107 -11.68 25.99 7.94
C ILE A 107 -10.66 27.13 8.13
N THR A 108 -9.39 26.91 7.79
CA THR A 108 -8.33 27.92 7.87
C THR A 108 -8.51 29.04 6.85
N GLU A 109 -8.85 28.73 5.59
CA GLU A 109 -9.21 29.77 4.61
C GLU A 109 -10.41 30.61 5.02
N LEU A 110 -11.42 29.99 5.63
CA LEU A 110 -12.63 30.68 6.09
C LEU A 110 -12.32 31.61 7.27
N LEU A 111 -11.55 31.13 8.25
CA LEU A 111 -11.12 31.92 9.42
C LEU A 111 -10.18 33.06 9.03
N LYS A 112 -9.21 32.82 8.15
CA LYS A 112 -8.31 33.86 7.60
C LYS A 112 -9.09 34.95 6.84
N LYS A 113 -10.13 34.57 6.09
CA LYS A 113 -11.08 35.55 5.47
C LYS A 113 -11.88 36.34 6.51
N ASN A 114 -12.08 35.79 7.71
CA ASN A 114 -12.64 36.49 8.87
C ASN A 114 -11.55 37.17 9.75
N GLY A 115 -10.33 37.39 9.22
CA GLY A 115 -9.28 38.14 9.90
C GLY A 115 -8.71 37.45 11.14
N TYR A 116 -8.66 36.11 11.14
CA TYR A 116 -7.88 35.34 12.10
C TYR A 116 -6.43 35.17 11.60
N ALA A 117 -5.46 35.24 12.52
CA ALA A 117 -4.14 34.65 12.30
C ALA A 117 -4.25 33.13 12.30
N THR A 118 -3.57 32.44 11.38
CA THR A 118 -3.74 30.99 11.16
C THR A 118 -2.41 30.23 11.17
N GLY A 119 -2.28 29.25 12.06
CA GLY A 119 -1.06 28.45 12.23
C GLY A 119 -1.30 26.95 12.09
N HIS A 120 -0.30 26.21 11.60
CA HIS A 120 -0.25 24.75 11.62
C HIS A 120 1.13 24.25 12.02
N PHE A 121 1.18 23.41 13.05
CA PHE A 121 2.39 22.83 13.59
C PHE A 121 2.26 21.31 13.71
N GLY A 122 3.30 20.59 13.27
CA GLY A 122 3.40 19.14 13.37
C GLY A 122 2.96 18.41 12.10
N LYS A 123 2.44 17.19 12.26
CA LYS A 123 2.05 16.30 11.15
C LYS A 123 1.05 17.00 10.21
N TRP A 124 1.23 16.86 8.89
CA TRP A 124 0.30 17.41 7.88
C TRP A 124 -0.42 16.33 7.07
N HIS A 125 0.32 15.56 6.26
CA HIS A 125 -0.16 14.37 5.54
C HIS A 125 -1.25 14.63 4.46
N ILE A 126 -1.39 15.88 3.98
CA ILE A 126 -2.32 16.29 2.91
C ILE A 126 -1.58 16.90 1.71
N GLY A 127 -1.97 16.50 0.51
CA GLY A 127 -1.53 17.07 -0.76
C GLY A 127 -0.04 16.91 -1.09
N PRO A 128 0.36 17.40 -2.29
CA PRO A 128 1.74 17.45 -2.67
C PRO A 128 2.44 18.60 -1.93
N ALA A 129 3.74 18.44 -1.71
CA ALA A 129 4.64 19.53 -1.43
C ALA A 129 5.01 20.28 -2.71
N ALA A 130 5.70 21.41 -2.56
CA ALA A 130 6.40 22.06 -3.67
C ALA A 130 7.25 21.05 -4.45
N GLY A 131 7.15 21.05 -5.79
CA GLY A 131 7.85 20.10 -6.66
C GLY A 131 7.24 18.68 -6.73
N GLY A 132 6.02 18.47 -6.22
CA GLY A 132 5.30 17.19 -6.39
C GLY A 132 5.72 16.06 -5.45
N LYS A 133 6.59 16.36 -4.47
CA LYS A 133 6.93 15.45 -3.36
C LYS A 133 5.77 15.34 -2.36
N LYS A 134 5.91 14.55 -1.30
CA LYS A 134 4.97 14.59 -0.16
C LYS A 134 5.35 15.68 0.83
N ALA A 135 4.35 16.29 1.46
CA ALA A 135 4.56 17.28 2.51
C ALA A 135 5.33 16.70 3.71
N SER A 136 6.45 17.33 4.06
CA SER A 136 7.31 17.03 5.21
C SER A 136 8.01 18.30 5.70
N ASP A 137 8.73 18.20 6.82
CA ASP A 137 9.70 19.21 7.31
C ASP A 137 10.60 19.82 6.23
N LEU A 138 11.18 18.99 5.37
CA LEU A 138 12.04 19.39 4.25
C LEU A 138 11.27 19.90 3.02
N HIS A 139 9.95 19.71 2.97
CA HIS A 139 9.12 19.97 1.79
C HIS A 139 7.73 20.47 2.23
N PRO A 140 7.54 21.78 2.47
CA PRO A 140 6.24 22.30 2.90
C PRO A 140 5.15 22.07 1.85
N PRO A 141 3.86 22.09 2.26
CA PRO A 141 2.74 21.87 1.35
C PRO A 141 2.74 22.86 0.17
N ALA A 142 2.33 22.42 -1.02
CA ALA A 142 2.35 23.24 -2.23
C ALA A 142 1.35 24.42 -2.21
N ASP A 143 0.34 24.32 -1.35
CA ASP A 143 -0.66 25.36 -1.10
C ASP A 143 -0.64 25.68 0.40
N SER A 144 -0.88 26.95 0.72
CA SER A 144 -1.06 27.43 2.09
C SER A 144 -2.35 26.92 2.74
N TYR A 145 -3.37 26.57 1.94
CA TYR A 145 -4.72 26.23 2.43
C TYR A 145 -5.29 27.25 3.42
N GLY A 146 -4.96 28.53 3.20
CA GLY A 146 -5.38 29.63 4.08
C GLY A 146 -4.71 29.66 5.44
N ILE A 147 -3.52 29.07 5.59
CA ILE A 147 -2.68 29.13 6.79
C ILE A 147 -1.60 30.23 6.58
N ASP A 148 -1.26 30.99 7.61
CA ASP A 148 -0.19 32.01 7.60
C ASP A 148 1.18 31.40 7.90
N GLU A 149 1.25 30.50 8.88
CA GLU A 149 2.47 29.83 9.31
C GLU A 149 2.30 28.31 9.31
N ILE A 150 3.06 27.59 8.48
CA ILE A 150 3.03 26.13 8.38
C ILE A 150 4.41 25.57 8.69
N GLU A 151 4.55 24.87 9.81
CA GLU A 151 5.72 24.04 10.10
C GLU A 151 5.32 22.56 10.16
N VAL A 152 5.67 21.79 9.11
CA VAL A 152 5.42 20.34 9.05
C VAL A 152 6.49 19.61 9.86
N LEU A 153 6.45 19.76 11.18
CA LEU A 153 7.49 19.24 12.08
C LEU A 153 7.41 17.72 12.19
N SER A 154 8.55 17.05 12.06
CA SER A 154 8.72 15.64 12.42
C SER A 154 8.87 15.48 13.94
N SER A 155 8.52 14.30 14.47
CA SER A 155 8.83 13.94 15.86
C SER A 155 10.33 14.08 16.16
N LEU A 156 10.65 14.55 17.36
CA LEU A 156 12.01 14.68 17.84
C LEU A 156 12.70 13.32 17.96
N LYS A 157 13.96 13.29 17.52
CA LYS A 157 14.94 12.23 17.80
C LYS A 157 15.81 12.54 19.03
N ASP A 158 15.52 13.63 19.73
CA ASP A 158 16.15 13.99 21.00
C ASP A 158 15.41 13.28 22.13
N HIS A 159 16.00 12.18 22.62
CA HIS A 159 15.41 11.35 23.66
C HIS A 159 15.40 12.03 25.05
N THR A 160 16.01 13.21 25.20
CA THR A 160 15.94 14.03 26.43
C THR A 160 14.68 14.89 26.52
N LYS A 161 13.90 14.96 25.44
CA LYS A 161 12.65 15.72 25.33
C LYS A 161 11.45 14.81 25.02
N GLY A 162 10.26 15.38 25.13
CA GLY A 162 9.03 14.77 24.63
C GLY A 162 9.01 14.69 23.11
N ARG A 163 8.39 13.63 22.57
CA ARG A 163 8.50 13.27 21.14
C ARG A 163 7.92 14.32 20.18
N ASP A 164 6.93 15.09 20.64
CA ASP A 164 6.32 16.21 19.92
C ASP A 164 6.60 17.58 20.59
N ASP A 165 7.63 17.69 21.45
CA ASP A 165 7.90 18.93 22.19
C ASP A 165 8.13 20.13 21.27
N ASN A 166 8.80 19.94 20.14
CA ASN A 166 8.98 20.96 19.09
C ASN A 166 7.66 21.46 18.50
N THR A 167 6.69 20.56 18.29
CA THR A 167 5.37 20.87 17.73
C THR A 167 4.57 21.77 18.67
N PHE A 168 4.60 21.46 19.97
CA PHE A 168 3.95 22.30 20.98
C PHE A 168 4.73 23.59 21.28
N GLU A 169 6.06 23.59 21.19
CA GLU A 169 6.91 24.79 21.33
C GLU A 169 6.64 25.80 20.20
N ALA A 170 6.61 25.35 18.94
CA ALA A 170 6.28 26.19 17.80
C ALA A 170 4.86 26.79 17.89
N ALA A 171 3.87 25.97 18.25
CA ALA A 171 2.50 26.42 18.48
C ALA A 171 2.39 27.44 19.63
N ILE A 172 3.11 27.23 20.74
CA ILE A 172 3.21 28.19 21.85
C ILE A 172 3.82 29.52 21.37
N ASN A 173 4.90 29.47 20.60
CA ASN A 173 5.57 30.67 20.09
C ASN A 173 4.66 31.45 19.12
N PHE A 174 3.84 30.77 18.32
CA PHE A 174 2.82 31.37 17.48
C PHE A 174 1.73 32.06 18.32
N ILE A 175 1.18 31.37 19.33
CA ILE A 175 0.19 31.93 20.26
C ILE A 175 0.75 33.17 20.98
N GLU A 176 2.01 33.17 21.40
CA GLU A 176 2.66 34.33 22.04
C GLU A 176 2.76 35.55 21.11
N ARG A 177 3.06 35.33 19.82
CA ARG A 177 3.14 36.41 18.82
C ARG A 177 1.77 37.00 18.46
N HIS A 178 0.75 36.14 18.39
CA HIS A 178 -0.61 36.53 17.99
C HIS A 178 -1.56 36.77 19.18
N LYS A 179 -1.06 36.85 20.41
CA LYS A 179 -1.87 36.98 21.63
C LYS A 179 -2.82 38.19 21.68
N ASP A 180 -2.54 39.24 20.91
CA ASP A 180 -3.30 40.50 20.89
C ASP A 180 -4.32 40.56 19.72
N GLU A 181 -4.47 39.47 18.95
CA GLU A 181 -5.42 39.34 17.84
C GLU A 181 -6.06 37.93 17.80
N PRO A 182 -7.20 37.71 17.12
CA PRO A 182 -7.83 36.39 17.13
C PRO A 182 -7.03 35.38 16.29
N PHE A 183 -6.75 34.21 16.86
CA PHE A 183 -5.98 33.16 16.18
C PHE A 183 -6.68 31.78 16.13
N TYR A 184 -6.35 31.02 15.08
CA TYR A 184 -6.65 29.60 14.96
C TYR A 184 -5.33 28.84 14.77
N VAL A 185 -5.10 27.80 15.56
CA VAL A 185 -3.89 26.97 15.44
C VAL A 185 -4.20 25.48 15.46
N ASN A 186 -3.71 24.79 14.43
CA ASN A 186 -3.62 23.34 14.39
C ASN A 186 -2.34 22.88 15.11
N VAL A 187 -2.49 22.04 16.13
CA VAL A 187 -1.39 21.38 16.84
C VAL A 187 -1.53 19.88 16.61
N TRP A 188 -0.96 19.40 15.51
CA TRP A 188 -1.17 18.05 15.01
C TRP A 188 0.02 17.15 15.41
N ALA A 189 -0.12 16.51 16.56
CA ALA A 189 0.85 15.59 17.13
C ALA A 189 1.08 14.34 16.25
N HIS A 190 2.19 13.66 16.50
CA HIS A 190 2.48 12.30 16.00
C HIS A 190 2.28 11.25 17.08
N ILE A 191 2.18 11.61 18.36
CA ILE A 191 1.86 10.65 19.43
C ILE A 191 0.41 10.16 19.28
N SER A 192 0.13 8.85 19.31
CA SER A 192 0.99 7.69 19.62
C SER A 192 1.41 6.87 18.39
N HIS A 193 1.42 7.45 17.19
CA HIS A 193 1.80 6.79 15.95
C HIS A 193 3.25 6.28 15.98
N PHE A 194 3.45 5.14 15.30
CA PHE A 194 4.74 4.49 15.09
C PHE A 194 5.80 5.48 14.54
N SER A 195 7.06 5.43 14.97
CA SER A 195 7.71 4.49 15.90
C SER A 195 7.69 4.98 17.35
N ILE A 196 7.24 4.15 18.29
CA ILE A 196 7.24 4.47 19.73
C ILE A 196 8.53 3.96 20.37
N PRO A 197 9.50 4.82 20.74
CA PRO A 197 10.79 4.39 21.28
C PRO A 197 10.66 3.80 22.69
N SER A 198 11.66 3.03 23.12
CA SER A 198 11.69 2.37 24.45
C SER A 198 12.49 3.14 25.51
N ASP A 199 13.02 4.30 25.15
CA ASP A 199 13.98 5.12 25.91
C ASP A 199 13.57 6.60 25.95
N THR A 200 12.26 6.89 25.94
CA THR A 200 11.76 8.27 26.16
C THR A 200 12.21 8.79 27.53
N VAL A 201 12.38 10.13 27.64
CA VAL A 201 12.63 10.81 28.92
C VAL A 201 11.60 10.49 30.02
N PHE A 202 10.42 9.98 29.65
CA PHE A 202 9.35 9.60 30.58
C PHE A 202 9.26 8.09 30.88
N ALA A 203 10.10 7.24 30.27
CA ALA A 203 10.02 5.78 30.44
C ALA A 203 10.17 5.34 31.91
N GLU A 204 11.02 6.01 32.70
CA GLU A 204 11.19 5.72 34.13
C GLU A 204 9.93 5.96 34.97
N LYS A 205 9.01 6.81 34.53
CA LYS A 205 7.75 7.07 35.24
C LYS A 205 6.86 5.82 35.35
N PHE A 206 7.06 4.86 34.45
CA PHE A 206 6.31 3.61 34.37
C PHE A 206 7.21 2.37 34.59
N SER A 207 8.43 2.53 35.15
CA SER A 207 9.38 1.41 35.33
C SER A 207 8.86 0.30 36.25
N ASN A 208 8.01 0.63 37.23
CA ASN A 208 7.37 -0.34 38.13
C ASN A 208 6.02 -0.87 37.63
N LEU A 209 5.64 -0.62 36.38
CA LEU A 209 4.34 -1.05 35.83
C LEU A 209 4.25 -2.59 35.77
N GLN A 210 3.17 -3.13 36.35
CA GLN A 210 2.72 -4.50 36.14
C GLN A 210 1.30 -4.45 35.57
N VAL A 211 1.11 -5.00 34.37
CA VAL A 211 -0.16 -5.01 33.66
C VAL A 211 -1.00 -6.19 34.16
N ASP A 212 -2.10 -5.86 34.85
CA ASP A 212 -3.16 -6.81 35.14
C ASP A 212 -4.02 -6.97 33.88
N GLU A 213 -3.78 -8.07 33.15
CA GLU A 213 -4.53 -8.37 31.93
C GLU A 213 -6.03 -8.62 32.20
N SER A 214 -6.46 -8.88 33.45
CA SER A 214 -7.88 -9.06 33.77
C SER A 214 -8.70 -7.78 33.52
N LEU A 215 -8.07 -6.61 33.59
CA LEU A 215 -8.69 -5.30 33.31
C LEU A 215 -9.02 -5.06 31.82
N PHE A 216 -8.55 -5.94 30.92
CA PHE A 216 -8.73 -5.80 29.48
C PHE A 216 -9.58 -6.93 28.88
N GLY A 217 -10.47 -6.58 27.96
CA GLY A 217 -11.30 -7.54 27.22
C GLY A 217 -10.49 -8.45 26.29
N SER A 218 -11.10 -9.56 25.85
CA SER A 218 -10.50 -10.57 24.96
C SER A 218 -9.94 -9.96 23.67
N TYR A 219 -10.60 -8.95 23.10
CA TYR A 219 -10.12 -8.27 21.88
C TYR A 219 -8.73 -7.63 22.06
N MET A 220 -8.48 -6.96 23.18
CA MET A 220 -7.17 -6.36 23.48
C MET A 220 -6.08 -7.42 23.68
N LYS A 221 -6.43 -8.52 24.35
CA LYS A 221 -5.52 -9.66 24.57
C LYS A 221 -5.06 -10.24 23.23
N ALA A 222 -6.02 -10.68 22.41
CA ALA A 222 -5.77 -11.31 21.12
C ALA A 222 -5.08 -10.38 20.09
N THR A 223 -5.41 -9.09 20.09
CA THR A 223 -4.90 -8.15 19.05
C THR A 223 -3.67 -7.34 19.47
N LYS A 224 -3.22 -7.44 20.73
CA LYS A 224 -2.06 -6.69 21.24
C LYS A 224 -1.15 -7.50 22.16
N PHE A 225 -1.70 -8.11 23.20
CA PHE A 225 -0.89 -8.75 24.26
C PHE A 225 -0.29 -10.06 23.76
N ASP A 226 -1.11 -10.91 23.15
CA ASP A 226 -0.67 -12.15 22.52
C ASP A 226 0.29 -11.85 21.37
N ILE A 227 0.06 -10.78 20.59
CA ILE A 227 1.01 -10.32 19.56
C ILE A 227 2.36 -9.88 20.16
N CYS A 228 2.37 -9.05 21.23
CA CYS A 228 3.63 -8.63 21.90
C CYS A 228 4.41 -9.86 22.43
N ARG A 229 3.73 -10.91 22.90
CA ARG A 229 4.35 -12.19 23.29
C ARG A 229 4.82 -13.03 22.10
N ASP A 230 3.90 -13.42 21.23
CA ASP A 230 4.06 -14.54 20.31
C ASP A 230 4.69 -14.13 18.98
N GLU A 231 4.39 -12.91 18.49
CA GLU A 231 5.05 -12.36 17.29
C GLU A 231 6.39 -11.69 17.65
N TRP A 232 6.45 -10.93 18.75
CA TRP A 232 7.62 -10.09 19.07
C TRP A 232 8.57 -10.66 20.12
N GLY A 233 8.17 -11.67 20.90
CA GLY A 233 8.99 -12.18 22.01
C GLY A 233 9.22 -11.16 23.14
N ARG A 234 8.30 -10.20 23.32
CA ARG A 234 8.43 -9.10 24.28
C ARG A 234 7.44 -9.17 25.44
N SER A 235 7.80 -8.53 26.54
CA SER A 235 6.94 -8.39 27.72
C SER A 235 5.83 -7.38 27.48
N VAL A 236 4.58 -7.75 27.80
CA VAL A 236 3.43 -6.84 27.77
C VAL A 236 3.64 -5.63 28.70
N ASN A 237 4.32 -5.84 29.84
CA ASN A 237 4.67 -4.75 30.76
C ASN A 237 5.58 -3.72 30.08
N ASP A 238 6.61 -4.17 29.35
CA ASP A 238 7.54 -3.28 28.66
C ASP A 238 6.89 -2.61 27.44
N CYS A 239 6.14 -3.38 26.64
CA CYS A 239 5.33 -2.87 25.53
C CYS A 239 4.41 -1.73 26.02
N MET A 240 3.69 -1.94 27.13
CA MET A 240 2.73 -0.98 27.71
C MET A 240 3.43 0.19 28.41
N LYS A 241 4.52 -0.05 29.16
CA LYS A 241 5.36 0.99 29.79
C LYS A 241 5.75 2.07 28.78
N ASN A 242 6.26 1.64 27.63
CA ASN A 242 6.71 2.54 26.56
C ASN A 242 5.54 3.30 25.93
N TYR A 243 4.40 2.63 25.72
CA TYR A 243 3.18 3.27 25.23
C TYR A 243 2.71 4.40 26.15
N LEU A 244 2.60 4.12 27.45
CA LEU A 244 2.12 5.08 28.46
C LEU A 244 3.10 6.22 28.67
N ALA A 245 4.41 6.00 28.49
CA ALA A 245 5.41 7.06 28.50
C ALA A 245 5.27 8.02 27.30
N ASP A 246 4.92 7.51 26.11
CA ASP A 246 4.63 8.34 24.93
C ASP A 246 3.33 9.13 25.12
N VAL A 247 2.26 8.49 25.61
CA VAL A 247 0.99 9.17 25.96
C VAL A 247 1.19 10.23 27.05
N TRP A 248 2.03 9.97 28.06
CA TRP A 248 2.42 10.98 29.06
C TRP A 248 3.18 12.16 28.42
N SER A 249 4.03 11.90 27.41
CA SER A 249 4.72 12.97 26.68
C SER A 249 3.74 13.94 26.02
N LEU A 250 2.67 13.43 25.41
CA LEU A 250 1.62 14.26 24.81
C LEU A 250 0.85 15.05 25.88
N ASP A 251 0.48 14.39 26.99
CA ASP A 251 -0.20 15.05 28.10
C ASP A 251 0.63 16.20 28.70
N ALA A 252 1.93 15.97 28.93
CA ALA A 252 2.84 16.99 29.44
C ALA A 252 2.99 18.18 28.47
N ALA A 253 3.07 17.93 27.17
CA ALA A 253 3.15 18.97 26.15
C ALA A 253 1.87 19.82 26.07
N ILE A 254 0.70 19.18 26.16
CA ILE A 254 -0.60 19.86 26.30
C ILE A 254 -0.64 20.70 27.58
N GLY A 255 -0.15 20.17 28.70
CA GLY A 255 -0.04 20.91 29.97
C GLY A 255 0.75 22.21 29.86
N ARG A 256 1.88 22.20 29.13
CA ARG A 256 2.65 23.43 28.85
C ARG A 256 1.86 24.45 28.03
N LEU A 257 1.10 23.99 27.02
CA LEU A 257 0.28 24.86 26.17
C LEU A 257 -0.88 25.48 26.97
N LEU A 258 -1.60 24.70 27.77
CA LEU A 258 -2.68 25.20 28.62
C LEU A 258 -2.16 26.22 29.64
N THR A 259 -1.05 25.89 30.32
CA THR A 259 -0.35 26.80 31.24
C THR A 259 0.05 28.11 30.53
N LYS A 260 0.45 28.04 29.26
CA LYS A 260 0.78 29.24 28.47
C LYS A 260 -0.45 30.11 28.18
N LEU A 261 -1.58 29.52 27.82
CA LEU A 261 -2.84 30.26 27.63
C LEU A 261 -3.26 30.98 28.92
N ASP A 262 -3.07 30.36 30.08
CA ASP A 262 -3.32 30.99 31.39
C ASP A 262 -2.34 32.14 31.66
N GLN A 263 -1.04 31.94 31.43
CA GLN A 263 0.01 32.97 31.60
C GLN A 263 -0.20 34.20 30.72
N LEU A 264 -0.75 34.02 29.52
CA LEU A 264 -1.05 35.10 28.59
C LEU A 264 -2.43 35.74 28.83
N GLY A 265 -3.22 35.23 29.78
CA GLY A 265 -4.59 35.70 30.04
C GLY A 265 -5.62 35.33 28.97
N LEU A 266 -5.30 34.36 28.10
CA LEU A 266 -6.10 34.00 26.93
C LEU A 266 -7.17 32.94 27.21
N SER A 267 -7.12 32.25 28.36
CA SER A 267 -7.92 31.05 28.63
C SER A 267 -9.43 31.23 28.48
N GLU A 268 -10.00 32.35 28.97
CA GLU A 268 -11.45 32.63 28.89
C GLU A 268 -11.93 32.91 27.45
N ASN A 269 -11.04 33.44 26.59
CA ASN A 269 -11.34 33.72 25.18
C ASN A 269 -10.79 32.63 24.23
N THR A 270 -10.39 31.45 24.74
CA THR A 270 -9.84 30.38 23.90
C THR A 270 -10.66 29.10 23.99
N ILE A 271 -11.18 28.66 22.84
CA ILE A 271 -11.76 27.33 22.64
C ILE A 271 -10.60 26.36 22.41
N VAL A 272 -10.41 25.43 23.34
CA VAL A 272 -9.47 24.32 23.16
C VAL A 272 -10.25 23.07 22.80
N VAL A 273 -9.93 22.48 21.65
CA VAL A 273 -10.49 21.21 21.19
C VAL A 273 -9.37 20.17 21.16
N PHE A 274 -9.61 19.01 21.78
CA PHE A 274 -8.72 17.86 21.72
C PHE A 274 -9.42 16.69 21.05
N ALA A 275 -8.75 16.05 20.09
CA ALA A 275 -9.21 14.83 19.42
C ALA A 275 -8.06 13.87 19.08
N SER A 276 -8.40 12.66 18.61
CA SER A 276 -7.50 11.82 17.80
C SER A 276 -7.95 11.85 16.33
N ASP A 277 -7.09 11.48 15.38
CA ASP A 277 -7.49 11.34 13.98
C ASP A 277 -8.15 9.98 13.66
N GLN A 278 -7.78 8.91 14.35
CA GLN A 278 -8.49 7.62 14.35
C GLN A 278 -8.13 6.78 15.58
N GLY A 279 -8.82 5.66 15.74
CA GLY A 279 -8.46 4.62 16.70
C GLY A 279 -7.10 3.96 16.45
N PRO A 280 -6.68 3.06 17.36
CA PRO A 280 -5.28 2.75 17.53
C PRO A 280 -4.72 1.84 16.43
N ALA A 281 -3.47 2.07 16.06
CA ALA A 281 -2.77 1.20 15.14
C ALA A 281 -2.43 -0.18 15.74
N ARG A 282 -2.41 -1.20 14.88
CA ARG A 282 -2.03 -2.57 15.23
C ARG A 282 -0.53 -2.68 15.50
N ASN A 283 -0.13 -3.54 16.44
CA ASN A 283 1.28 -3.80 16.77
C ASN A 283 1.91 -4.97 15.98
N THR A 284 1.21 -5.64 15.05
CA THR A 284 1.69 -6.86 14.35
C THR A 284 2.86 -6.65 13.37
N LEU A 285 3.74 -7.68 13.31
CA LEU A 285 4.78 -7.87 12.30
C LEU A 285 4.23 -7.82 10.86
N ASN A 286 3.00 -8.27 10.64
CA ASN A 286 2.36 -8.35 9.32
C ASN A 286 2.12 -6.98 8.65
N THR A 287 2.41 -5.88 9.35
CA THR A 287 2.38 -4.51 8.82
C THR A 287 3.75 -3.85 8.71
N LEU A 288 4.82 -4.55 9.09
CA LEU A 288 6.19 -4.09 8.85
C LEU A 288 6.46 -4.07 7.36
N LYS A 289 6.95 -2.93 6.88
CA LYS A 289 7.66 -2.86 5.62
C LYS A 289 8.98 -3.63 5.78
N ALA A 290 9.56 -4.10 4.68
CA ALA A 290 10.90 -4.70 4.69
C ALA A 290 11.96 -3.80 5.37
N ASN A 291 11.73 -2.49 5.33
CA ASN A 291 12.59 -1.47 5.91
C ASN A 291 12.51 -1.28 7.44
N GLN A 292 11.62 -2.02 8.10
CA GLN A 292 11.36 -2.06 9.54
C GLN A 292 11.65 -3.44 10.15
N VAL A 293 12.22 -4.37 9.37
CA VAL A 293 12.68 -5.67 9.90
C VAL A 293 13.81 -5.42 10.90
N GLY A 294 13.64 -5.90 12.13
CA GLY A 294 14.52 -5.59 13.27
C GLY A 294 14.09 -4.38 14.11
N ASP A 295 13.15 -3.55 13.65
CA ASP A 295 12.61 -2.45 14.44
C ASP A 295 11.50 -2.94 15.38
N THR A 296 11.84 -3.06 16.67
CA THR A 296 10.93 -3.55 17.72
C THR A 296 10.06 -2.46 18.36
N THR A 297 10.19 -1.19 17.94
CA THR A 297 9.39 -0.07 18.47
C THR A 297 7.90 -0.23 18.19
N ARG A 298 7.53 -1.00 17.16
CA ARG A 298 6.13 -1.28 16.84
C ARG A 298 5.43 -2.19 17.83
N ALA A 299 6.17 -3.05 18.54
CA ALA A 299 5.62 -3.86 19.62
C ALA A 299 5.05 -2.97 20.75
N ASN A 300 5.61 -1.77 20.95
CA ASN A 300 5.16 -0.78 21.93
C ASN A 300 3.81 -0.12 21.55
N MET A 301 3.18 -0.41 20.40
CA MET A 301 1.90 0.19 20.00
C MET A 301 0.70 -0.41 20.75
N MET A 302 0.57 -0.10 22.03
CA MET A 302 -0.40 -0.73 22.95
C MET A 302 -1.71 0.05 23.13
N GLY A 303 -2.09 0.87 22.15
CA GLY A 303 -3.35 1.62 22.19
C GLY A 303 -4.60 0.74 22.28
N TRP A 304 -5.53 1.17 23.11
CA TRP A 304 -6.75 0.49 23.55
C TRP A 304 -8.02 1.23 23.11
N THR A 305 -9.04 0.46 22.77
CA THR A 305 -10.35 0.94 22.27
C THR A 305 -11.43 0.92 23.34
N LYS A 306 -11.09 0.65 24.61
CA LYS A 306 -12.05 0.40 25.70
C LYS A 306 -12.98 -0.80 25.45
N GLY A 307 -12.52 -1.79 24.66
CA GLY A 307 -13.26 -3.02 24.35
C GLY A 307 -13.98 -3.01 23.00
N LEU A 308 -14.16 -1.84 22.37
CA LEU A 308 -14.75 -1.70 21.05
C LEU A 308 -13.91 -2.47 20.00
N ARG A 309 -14.56 -3.21 19.09
CA ARG A 309 -13.91 -3.98 18.02
C ARG A 309 -13.28 -3.05 16.97
N GLY A 310 -12.20 -3.50 16.33
CA GLY A 310 -11.48 -2.75 15.30
C GLY A 310 -10.41 -1.79 15.84
N GLY A 311 -9.77 -1.08 14.91
CA GLY A 311 -8.74 -0.07 15.12
C GLY A 311 -8.42 0.63 13.81
N LYS A 312 -7.22 1.21 13.68
CA LYS A 312 -6.77 1.80 12.41
C LYS A 312 -6.92 0.81 11.25
N HIS A 313 -7.45 1.29 10.13
CA HIS A 313 -7.81 0.57 8.90
C HIS A 313 -9.13 -0.23 8.92
N GLU A 314 -9.86 -0.29 10.04
CA GLU A 314 -11.10 -1.05 10.24
C GLU A 314 -12.27 -0.12 10.58
N MET A 315 -13.51 -0.45 10.16
CA MET A 315 -14.68 0.43 10.34
C MET A 315 -15.58 0.05 11.52
N TYR A 316 -15.27 -1.05 12.21
CA TYR A 316 -15.82 -1.35 13.53
C TYR A 316 -15.47 -0.23 14.53
N GLU A 317 -16.24 -0.08 15.62
CA GLU A 317 -16.33 1.08 16.51
C GLU A 317 -14.96 1.60 16.97
N GLY A 318 -14.04 0.72 17.32
CA GLY A 318 -12.69 1.06 17.76
C GLY A 318 -11.81 1.71 16.69
N GLY A 319 -12.25 1.78 15.42
CA GLY A 319 -11.57 2.43 14.31
C GLY A 319 -11.93 3.92 14.13
N PRO A 320 -13.20 4.30 13.88
CA PRO A 320 -13.59 5.69 13.71
C PRO A 320 -13.96 6.38 15.03
N ARG A 321 -14.37 5.66 16.09
CA ARG A 321 -14.71 6.29 17.37
C ARG A 321 -13.45 6.68 18.13
N ILE A 322 -13.38 7.94 18.55
CA ILE A 322 -12.16 8.60 19.05
C ILE A 322 -12.45 9.44 20.29
N PRO A 323 -11.45 9.75 21.13
CA PRO A 323 -11.64 10.73 22.19
C PRO A 323 -11.90 12.11 21.56
N PHE A 324 -12.82 12.88 22.16
CA PHE A 324 -13.16 14.25 21.79
C PHE A 324 -13.53 15.06 23.03
N ILE A 325 -12.79 16.14 23.27
CA ILE A 325 -12.97 17.04 24.42
C ILE A 325 -13.01 18.48 23.90
N VAL A 326 -13.94 19.28 24.42
CA VAL A 326 -14.03 20.72 24.14
C VAL A 326 -14.01 21.48 25.47
N ARG A 327 -13.18 22.52 25.56
CA ARG A 327 -13.05 23.40 26.73
C ARG A 327 -13.10 24.85 26.29
N TRP A 328 -14.07 25.60 26.82
CA TRP A 328 -14.16 27.06 26.70
C TRP A 328 -14.77 27.58 28.01
N PRO A 329 -13.97 28.20 28.90
CA PRO A 329 -14.42 28.58 30.24
C PRO A 329 -15.66 29.47 30.20
N GLY A 330 -16.60 29.22 31.11
CA GLY A 330 -17.86 29.95 31.21
C GLY A 330 -18.82 29.82 30.01
N LYS A 331 -18.50 28.99 28.99
CA LYS A 331 -19.31 28.79 27.77
C LYS A 331 -19.67 27.33 27.51
N VAL A 332 -18.66 26.46 27.55
CA VAL A 332 -18.84 25.00 27.48
C VAL A 332 -19.03 24.50 28.92
N PRO A 333 -20.00 23.62 29.21
CA PRO A 333 -20.15 23.05 30.54
C PRO A 333 -18.87 22.36 31.01
N ALA A 334 -18.42 22.67 32.22
CA ALA A 334 -17.30 22.00 32.88
C ALA A 334 -17.75 20.72 33.59
N ASP A 335 -16.82 19.78 33.74
CA ASP A 335 -16.96 18.43 34.33
C ASP A 335 -18.14 17.63 33.73
N ALA A 336 -18.46 17.91 32.47
CA ALA A 336 -19.61 17.35 31.78
C ALA A 336 -19.21 16.17 30.89
N VAL A 337 -20.09 15.17 30.82
CA VAL A 337 -20.00 14.06 29.87
C VAL A 337 -21.23 14.08 29.00
N ASN A 338 -21.03 14.11 27.68
CA ASN A 338 -22.09 13.93 26.70
C ASN A 338 -21.93 12.54 26.05
N ASP A 339 -22.85 11.65 26.37
CA ASP A 339 -22.89 10.26 25.91
C ASP A 339 -24.06 9.93 24.98
N THR A 340 -24.94 10.90 24.75
CA THR A 340 -26.10 10.82 23.86
C THR A 340 -25.76 11.24 22.44
N SER A 341 -25.00 12.32 22.25
CA SER A 341 -24.94 13.06 21.00
C SER A 341 -23.94 12.44 20.02
N ILE A 342 -24.41 12.07 18.82
CA ILE A 342 -23.60 11.43 17.78
C ILE A 342 -22.96 12.50 16.90
N LEU A 343 -21.67 12.74 17.13
CA LEU A 343 -20.89 13.82 16.51
C LEU A 343 -19.83 13.27 15.55
N SER A 344 -19.41 14.07 14.58
CA SER A 344 -18.41 13.70 13.59
C SER A 344 -17.36 14.78 13.36
N GLY A 345 -16.17 14.40 12.91
CA GLY A 345 -15.17 15.34 12.38
C GLY A 345 -15.71 16.23 11.24
N LEU A 346 -16.78 15.83 10.55
CA LEU A 346 -17.50 16.68 9.60
C LEU A 346 -18.03 17.97 10.26
N ASP A 347 -18.49 17.90 11.52
CA ASP A 347 -19.18 19.00 12.20
C ASP A 347 -18.23 20.12 12.64
N PHE A 348 -16.93 19.85 12.63
CA PHE A 348 -15.92 20.74 13.19
C PHE A 348 -15.91 22.11 12.50
N LEU A 349 -15.80 22.15 11.17
CA LEU A 349 -15.81 23.39 10.39
C LEU A 349 -17.10 24.21 10.58
N PRO A 350 -18.32 23.69 10.33
CA PRO A 350 -19.55 24.49 10.47
C PRO A 350 -19.75 24.99 11.92
N THR A 351 -19.37 24.18 12.92
CA THR A 351 -19.44 24.55 14.34
C THR A 351 -18.43 25.63 14.73
N VAL A 352 -17.15 25.48 14.35
CA VAL A 352 -16.13 26.51 14.60
C VAL A 352 -16.49 27.79 13.86
N CYS A 353 -16.98 27.72 12.63
CA CYS A 353 -17.48 28.89 11.92
C CYS A 353 -18.64 29.57 12.67
N ARG A 354 -19.61 28.80 13.19
CA ARG A 354 -20.73 29.31 13.99
C ARG A 354 -20.27 30.02 15.27
N LEU A 355 -19.27 29.48 15.97
CA LEU A 355 -18.75 30.02 17.24
C LEU A 355 -17.86 31.27 17.03
N THR A 356 -17.16 31.35 15.89
CA THR A 356 -16.26 32.47 15.52
C THR A 356 -16.95 33.59 14.72
N GLY A 357 -18.24 33.44 14.40
CA GLY A 357 -18.98 34.36 13.53
C GLY A 357 -18.51 34.34 12.07
N THR A 358 -17.82 33.28 11.65
CA THR A 358 -17.27 33.12 10.30
C THR A 358 -18.36 32.65 9.34
N SER A 359 -18.53 33.37 8.23
CA SER A 359 -19.47 32.98 7.17
C SER A 359 -18.89 31.88 6.28
N TYR A 360 -19.71 30.90 5.91
CA TYR A 360 -19.37 29.81 4.98
C TYR A 360 -20.58 29.48 4.09
N ASP A 361 -20.33 28.81 2.96
CA ASP A 361 -21.38 28.32 2.08
C ASP A 361 -21.84 26.93 2.55
N THR A 362 -23.08 26.84 3.04
CA THR A 362 -23.67 25.59 3.54
C THR A 362 -23.79 24.51 2.47
N ARG A 363 -23.71 24.85 1.18
CA ARG A 363 -23.73 23.88 0.06
C ARG A 363 -22.39 23.18 -0.17
N MET A 364 -21.30 23.72 0.40
CA MET A 364 -19.95 23.18 0.21
C MET A 364 -19.56 22.16 1.28
N VAL A 365 -20.35 22.06 2.36
CA VAL A 365 -20.11 21.22 3.55
C VAL A 365 -21.14 20.09 3.65
N GLU A 366 -20.80 19.02 4.38
CA GLU A 366 -21.66 17.87 4.66
C GLU A 366 -21.92 17.68 6.17
N GLY A 367 -21.11 18.31 7.03
CA GLY A 367 -21.31 18.33 8.48
C GLY A 367 -22.42 19.28 8.93
N HIS A 368 -22.85 19.13 10.18
CA HIS A 368 -23.91 19.95 10.77
C HIS A 368 -23.31 20.97 11.76
N ASP A 369 -23.95 22.13 11.89
CA ASP A 369 -23.72 23.00 13.04
C ASP A 369 -24.24 22.30 14.32
N VAL A 370 -23.33 22.07 15.26
CA VAL A 370 -23.58 21.49 16.57
C VAL A 370 -23.03 22.37 17.70
N ALA A 371 -22.88 23.68 17.44
CA ALA A 371 -22.44 24.65 18.43
C ALA A 371 -23.31 24.65 19.70
N ASP A 372 -24.61 24.41 19.56
CA ASP A 372 -25.53 24.25 20.69
C ASP A 372 -25.14 23.04 21.56
N ILE A 373 -24.76 21.91 20.96
CA ILE A 373 -24.32 20.71 21.67
C ILE A 373 -22.99 20.95 22.40
N TRP A 374 -22.04 21.65 21.78
CA TRP A 374 -20.77 22.03 22.44
C TRP A 374 -21.03 22.96 23.64
N LEU A 375 -22.03 23.84 23.54
CA LEU A 375 -22.45 24.77 24.61
C LEU A 375 -23.44 24.13 25.62
N GLY A 376 -23.54 22.81 25.66
CA GLY A 376 -24.31 22.07 26.68
C GLY A 376 -25.70 21.60 26.25
N GLY A 377 -26.08 21.80 24.99
CA GLY A 377 -27.25 21.18 24.39
C GLY A 377 -27.12 19.65 24.35
N ASN A 378 -28.25 18.95 24.51
CA ASN A 378 -28.32 17.50 24.50
C ASN A 378 -29.35 17.06 23.46
N ARG A 379 -28.89 16.66 22.27
CA ARG A 379 -29.71 16.12 21.18
C ARG A 379 -28.87 15.20 20.29
N ILE A 380 -29.51 14.24 19.65
CA ILE A 380 -28.89 13.45 18.58
C ILE A 380 -29.13 14.19 17.26
N PRO A 381 -28.09 14.55 16.48
CA PRO A 381 -28.29 15.05 15.13
C PRO A 381 -28.85 13.94 14.23
N GLU A 382 -30.06 14.14 13.70
CA GLU A 382 -30.72 13.16 12.84
C GLU A 382 -30.05 13.11 11.45
N ARG A 383 -29.30 12.04 11.20
CA ARG A 383 -28.56 11.76 9.95
C ARG A 383 -27.89 10.39 10.01
N PHE A 384 -27.41 9.93 8.86
CA PHE A 384 -26.41 8.86 8.76
C PHE A 384 -24.99 9.46 8.82
N LEU A 385 -24.05 8.73 9.42
CA LEU A 385 -22.61 8.91 9.22
C LEU A 385 -22.08 7.76 8.36
N PHE A 386 -21.14 8.05 7.46
CA PHE A 386 -20.64 7.07 6.48
C PHE A 386 -19.12 6.95 6.46
N TRP A 387 -18.62 5.77 6.09
CA TRP A 387 -17.22 5.50 5.80
C TRP A 387 -17.12 4.60 4.56
N LYS A 388 -16.10 4.80 3.72
CA LYS A 388 -15.85 3.94 2.54
C LYS A 388 -14.36 3.71 2.32
N LYS A 389 -14.01 2.48 1.94
CA LYS A 389 -12.65 2.06 1.57
C LYS A 389 -12.69 1.20 0.32
N GLN A 390 -13.23 -0.01 0.44
CA GLN A 390 -13.62 -0.86 -0.69
C GLN A 390 -15.14 -0.92 -0.80
N TYR A 391 -15.81 -1.12 0.34
CA TYR A 391 -17.25 -1.07 0.50
C TYR A 391 -17.63 0.01 1.53
N PRO A 392 -18.90 0.45 1.57
CA PRO A 392 -19.39 1.41 2.55
C PRO A 392 -19.80 0.76 3.88
N THR A 393 -19.64 1.53 4.97
CA THR A 393 -20.20 1.29 6.30
C THR A 393 -20.98 2.54 6.71
N ALA A 394 -22.10 2.38 7.42
CA ALA A 394 -22.87 3.52 7.94
C ALA A 394 -23.41 3.31 9.37
N LEU A 395 -23.58 4.41 10.08
CA LEU A 395 -24.15 4.50 11.43
C LEU A 395 -25.38 5.43 11.41
N HIS A 396 -26.51 4.97 11.97
CA HIS A 396 -27.72 5.76 12.16
C HIS A 396 -28.34 5.42 13.53
N GLY A 397 -28.37 6.41 14.43
CA GLY A 397 -28.71 6.17 15.84
C GLY A 397 -27.78 5.14 16.47
N ASP A 398 -28.34 4.03 16.95
CA ASP A 398 -27.61 2.90 17.50
C ASP A 398 -27.38 1.76 16.48
N TRP A 399 -27.88 1.88 15.25
CA TRP A 399 -27.72 0.86 14.21
C TRP A 399 -26.50 1.11 13.34
N LYS A 400 -25.69 0.07 13.13
CA LYS A 400 -24.48 0.15 12.31
C LYS A 400 -24.41 -0.99 11.31
N TYR A 401 -24.20 -0.65 10.04
CA TYR A 401 -24.26 -1.56 8.90
C TYR A 401 -22.93 -1.55 8.16
N HIS A 402 -22.37 -2.73 7.85
CA HIS A 402 -21.17 -2.90 7.03
C HIS A 402 -21.52 -3.68 5.77
N VAL A 403 -21.28 -3.09 4.59
CA VAL A 403 -21.40 -3.83 3.32
C VAL A 403 -20.14 -4.66 3.09
N ASN A 404 -20.29 -5.95 2.84
CA ASN A 404 -19.23 -6.89 2.53
C ASN A 404 -19.68 -7.90 1.45
N ARG A 405 -19.47 -7.52 0.19
CA ARG A 405 -19.82 -8.32 -1.00
C ARG A 405 -18.99 -9.61 -1.19
N ARG A 406 -18.24 -10.07 -0.18
CA ARG A 406 -17.46 -11.31 -0.19
C ARG A 406 -17.96 -12.32 0.83
N GLU A 407 -18.21 -11.87 2.05
CA GLU A 407 -18.53 -12.74 3.20
C GLU A 407 -19.98 -12.57 3.68
N GLY A 408 -20.71 -11.57 3.15
CA GLY A 408 -22.07 -11.21 3.56
C GLY A 408 -22.08 -9.92 4.37
N ASP A 409 -23.13 -9.11 4.20
CA ASP A 409 -23.28 -7.84 4.90
C ASP A 409 -23.57 -8.05 6.41
N GLU A 410 -23.14 -7.10 7.25
CA GLU A 410 -23.29 -7.17 8.72
C GLU A 410 -24.15 -6.01 9.25
N LEU A 411 -25.07 -6.30 10.17
CA LEU A 411 -25.84 -5.29 10.91
C LEU A 411 -25.65 -5.52 12.42
N TYR A 412 -25.40 -4.43 13.16
CA TYR A 412 -25.21 -4.43 14.61
C TYR A 412 -26.14 -3.42 15.28
N ASP A 413 -26.67 -3.78 16.45
CA ASP A 413 -27.33 -2.88 17.39
C ASP A 413 -26.33 -2.48 18.50
N LEU A 414 -25.80 -1.28 18.42
CA LEU A 414 -24.80 -0.76 19.36
C LEU A 414 -25.38 -0.41 20.74
N ALA A 415 -26.71 -0.36 20.90
CA ALA A 415 -27.33 -0.16 22.21
C ALA A 415 -27.22 -1.42 23.09
N THR A 416 -27.22 -2.61 22.47
CA THR A 416 -27.09 -3.89 23.17
C THR A 416 -25.73 -4.56 22.97
N ASP A 417 -25.06 -4.33 21.83
CA ASP A 417 -23.75 -4.84 21.46
C ASP A 417 -22.82 -3.72 20.93
N PRO A 418 -22.32 -2.83 21.81
CA PRO A 418 -21.40 -1.75 21.43
C PRO A 418 -20.04 -2.24 20.91
N ASN A 419 -19.76 -3.54 21.01
CA ASN A 419 -18.51 -4.16 20.58
C ASN A 419 -18.62 -4.86 19.21
N GLU A 420 -19.78 -4.82 18.55
CA GLU A 420 -20.01 -5.44 17.23
C GLU A 420 -19.56 -6.92 17.19
N THR A 421 -20.05 -7.70 18.15
CA THR A 421 -19.78 -9.14 18.32
C THR A 421 -20.88 -10.05 17.79
N MET A 422 -22.10 -9.53 17.61
CA MET A 422 -23.29 -10.29 17.21
C MET A 422 -23.95 -9.66 15.97
N ASN A 423 -23.75 -10.26 14.79
CA ASN A 423 -24.45 -9.82 13.58
C ASN A 423 -25.95 -10.18 13.69
N VAL A 424 -26.82 -9.17 13.64
CA VAL A 424 -28.29 -9.30 13.79
C VAL A 424 -29.05 -9.05 12.49
N ILE A 425 -28.37 -9.08 11.33
CA ILE A 425 -28.98 -8.80 10.02
C ILE A 425 -30.19 -9.68 9.69
N ASP A 426 -30.09 -10.99 9.96
CA ASP A 426 -31.15 -11.97 9.69
C ASP A 426 -32.38 -11.81 10.61
N THR A 427 -32.18 -11.27 11.82
CA THR A 427 -33.26 -11.04 12.78
C THR A 427 -33.91 -9.67 12.65
N HIS A 428 -33.24 -8.73 11.96
CA HIS A 428 -33.73 -7.36 11.73
C HIS A 428 -33.79 -6.96 10.23
N PRO A 429 -34.39 -7.79 9.34
CA PRO A 429 -34.31 -7.59 7.88
C PRO A 429 -34.93 -6.26 7.40
N LYS A 430 -35.91 -5.70 8.13
CA LYS A 430 -36.50 -4.39 7.82
C LYS A 430 -35.55 -3.23 8.09
N GLN A 431 -34.80 -3.29 9.19
CA GLN A 431 -33.77 -2.30 9.51
C GLN A 431 -32.62 -2.40 8.51
N ALA A 432 -32.18 -3.64 8.24
CA ALA A 432 -31.16 -3.92 7.24
C ALA A 432 -31.50 -3.35 5.86
N ALA A 433 -32.71 -3.60 5.36
CA ALA A 433 -33.17 -3.08 4.07
C ALA A 433 -33.22 -1.54 4.05
N THR A 434 -33.74 -0.91 5.10
CA THR A 434 -33.86 0.56 5.21
C THR A 434 -32.47 1.22 5.19
N MET A 435 -31.51 0.69 5.95
CA MET A 435 -30.15 1.20 5.95
C MET A 435 -29.45 0.95 4.62
N LEU A 436 -29.59 -0.24 4.03
CA LEU A 436 -28.96 -0.58 2.76
C LEU A 436 -29.44 0.31 1.60
N GLU A 437 -30.72 0.69 1.56
CA GLU A 437 -31.25 1.65 0.57
C GLU A 437 -30.55 3.02 0.68
N VAL A 438 -30.43 3.56 1.89
CA VAL A 438 -29.73 4.83 2.14
C VAL A 438 -28.23 4.73 1.85
N ILE A 439 -27.60 3.61 2.19
CA ILE A 439 -26.19 3.33 1.92
C ILE A 439 -25.93 3.26 0.41
N ALA A 440 -26.78 2.57 -0.34
CA ALA A 440 -26.67 2.47 -1.80
C ALA A 440 -26.81 3.85 -2.47
N ALA A 441 -27.83 4.63 -2.07
CA ALA A 441 -28.03 5.98 -2.58
C ALA A 441 -26.85 6.92 -2.26
N TRP A 442 -26.25 6.81 -1.07
CA TRP A 442 -25.02 7.53 -0.75
C TRP A 442 -23.82 7.04 -1.60
N ASP A 443 -23.64 5.72 -1.74
CA ASP A 443 -22.52 5.12 -2.48
C ASP A 443 -22.53 5.47 -3.97
N GLU A 444 -23.73 5.58 -4.55
CA GLU A 444 -23.98 6.05 -5.93
C GLU A 444 -23.81 7.56 -6.11
N SER A 445 -23.99 8.36 -5.04
CA SER A 445 -23.78 9.81 -5.08
C SER A 445 -22.31 10.23 -5.06
N LEU A 446 -21.41 9.32 -4.67
CA LEU A 446 -19.97 9.57 -4.65
C LEU A 446 -19.40 9.66 -6.07
N PRO A 447 -18.37 10.50 -6.30
CA PRO A 447 -17.75 10.58 -7.61
C PRO A 447 -17.21 9.21 -8.05
N MET A 448 -17.53 8.82 -9.29
CA MET A 448 -16.90 7.66 -9.93
C MET A 448 -15.37 7.85 -9.92
N PRO A 449 -14.58 6.85 -9.50
CA PRO A 449 -13.13 6.96 -9.47
C PRO A 449 -12.58 7.35 -10.84
N SER A 450 -11.98 8.55 -10.93
CA SER A 450 -11.55 9.10 -12.22
C SER A 450 -10.47 8.22 -12.86
N ALA A 451 -10.67 7.85 -14.13
CA ALA A 451 -9.62 7.24 -14.92
C ALA A 451 -8.60 8.32 -15.30
N LYS A 452 -7.42 8.31 -14.65
CA LYS A 452 -6.24 9.14 -14.96
C LYS A 452 -6.51 10.65 -15.08
N ALA A 453 -6.70 11.33 -13.95
CA ALA A 453 -6.56 12.80 -13.89
C ALA A 453 -5.08 13.20 -13.64
N THR A 454 -4.40 13.69 -14.67
CA THR A 454 -3.03 14.24 -14.58
C THR A 454 -2.99 15.47 -13.66
N PRO A 455 -1.93 15.70 -12.84
CA PRO A 455 -1.80 16.95 -12.09
C PRO A 455 -1.70 18.15 -13.05
N GLN A 456 -2.69 19.05 -13.04
CA GLN A 456 -2.52 20.38 -13.62
C GLN A 456 -1.54 21.19 -12.75
N GLN A 457 -0.64 21.92 -13.40
CA GLN A 457 0.24 22.87 -12.73
C GLN A 457 -0.60 23.97 -12.08
N VAL A 458 -0.52 24.08 -10.76
CA VAL A 458 -1.09 25.21 -10.02
C VAL A 458 -0.17 26.41 -10.25
N ASN A 459 -0.54 27.30 -11.16
CA ASN A 459 0.21 28.53 -11.39
C ASN A 459 0.08 29.44 -10.16
N ALA A 460 1.19 29.68 -9.47
CA ALA A 460 1.25 30.60 -8.35
C ALA A 460 0.88 32.02 -8.79
N VAL A 461 -0.14 32.62 -8.16
CA VAL A 461 -0.54 34.00 -8.41
C VAL A 461 0.39 34.93 -7.64
N THR A 462 1.44 35.42 -8.29
CA THR A 462 2.22 36.58 -7.81
C THR A 462 1.65 37.86 -8.43
N GLY A 463 1.15 38.77 -7.61
CA GLY A 463 0.63 40.06 -8.06
C GLY A 463 1.73 41.11 -8.18
N SER A 464 1.77 41.86 -9.29
CA SER A 464 2.10 43.30 -9.28
C SER A 464 1.60 44.00 -10.55
N THR A 465 1.15 45.25 -10.33
CA THR A 465 0.85 46.37 -11.25
C THR A 465 1.71 46.42 -12.53
N GLU A 466 1.25 46.83 -13.74
CA GLU A 466 0.58 48.10 -14.08
C GLU A 466 0.25 48.20 -15.62
N ALA A 467 -0.39 49.30 -16.05
CA ALA A 467 -0.54 49.85 -17.42
C ALA A 467 -1.57 49.24 -18.42
N ARG A 468 -2.43 50.13 -18.96
CA ARG A 468 -3.48 49.90 -19.98
C ARG A 468 -2.99 50.25 -21.41
N LYS A 469 -3.51 49.61 -22.48
CA LYS A 469 -4.30 50.27 -23.57
C LYS A 469 -4.65 49.38 -24.79
N SER A 470 -5.73 49.79 -25.49
CA SER A 470 -6.21 49.45 -26.87
C SER A 470 -6.46 47.98 -27.23
N ILE A 471 -7.66 47.48 -27.61
CA ILE A 471 -8.83 47.94 -28.43
C ILE A 471 -8.74 47.57 -29.94
N GLU A 472 -9.84 46.94 -30.41
CA GLU A 472 -10.27 46.59 -31.79
C GLU A 472 -9.58 45.42 -32.54
N GLY A 473 -10.31 44.55 -33.24
CA GLY A 473 -11.78 44.41 -33.26
C GLY A 473 -12.44 43.39 -34.21
N LYS A 474 -13.76 43.24 -34.02
CA LYS A 474 -14.85 42.90 -34.98
C LYS A 474 -14.93 41.50 -35.67
N ARG A 475 -15.97 40.78 -35.22
CA ARG A 475 -17.07 40.08 -35.98
C ARG A 475 -16.92 38.61 -36.46
N LYS A 476 -17.90 37.80 -36.00
CA LYS A 476 -18.38 36.50 -36.53
C LYS A 476 -19.17 36.67 -37.86
N PRO A 477 -19.32 35.62 -38.72
CA PRO A 477 -20.44 34.63 -38.62
C PRO A 477 -20.06 33.17 -39.07
N GLU A 478 -20.84 32.07 -38.92
CA GLU A 478 -21.98 31.79 -38.02
C GLU A 478 -22.05 30.32 -37.48
N LYS A 479 -22.76 29.35 -38.13
CA LYS A 479 -23.02 27.97 -37.63
C LYS A 479 -23.41 26.93 -38.72
N LYS A 480 -23.28 25.63 -38.35
CA LYS A 480 -23.86 24.38 -38.93
C LYS A 480 -23.14 23.80 -40.18
N GLN A 481 -23.05 22.47 -40.41
CA GLN A 481 -23.58 21.30 -39.69
C GLN A 481 -22.68 20.04 -39.84
N ASP A 482 -22.99 18.96 -39.13
CA ASP A 482 -22.14 17.78 -38.91
C ASP A 482 -21.88 16.85 -40.12
N SER A 483 -20.67 16.28 -40.20
CA SER A 483 -20.41 14.84 -39.88
C SER A 483 -19.29 14.19 -40.72
N LYS A 484 -18.64 13.16 -40.12
CA LYS A 484 -17.74 12.16 -40.73
C LYS A 484 -16.38 12.63 -41.28
N GLY A 485 -15.46 12.85 -40.36
CA GLY A 485 -14.22 12.05 -40.22
C GLY A 485 -13.23 11.96 -41.38
N LYS A 486 -12.05 12.54 -41.17
CA LYS A 486 -10.76 11.87 -41.37
C LYS A 486 -9.70 12.50 -40.45
N ALA A 487 -8.55 11.84 -40.34
CA ALA A 487 -7.49 12.17 -39.41
C ALA A 487 -6.91 13.58 -39.63
N GLU A 488 -6.63 14.27 -38.51
CA GLU A 488 -5.66 15.35 -38.43
C GLU A 488 -4.62 14.99 -37.35
N GLU A 489 -3.45 15.61 -37.44
CA GLU A 489 -2.20 15.02 -37.00
C GLU A 489 -1.95 15.10 -35.50
N VAL A 490 -1.34 14.05 -34.94
CA VAL A 490 -0.82 14.07 -33.57
C VAL A 490 0.45 14.94 -33.58
N SER A 491 0.32 16.18 -33.12
CA SER A 491 1.47 17.04 -32.84
C SER A 491 2.37 16.41 -31.78
N ASP A 492 3.70 16.48 -31.97
CA ASP A 492 4.74 15.86 -31.15
C ASP A 492 4.69 16.20 -29.64
N ALA A 493 3.83 15.50 -28.91
CA ALA A 493 3.82 15.51 -27.44
C ALA A 493 5.00 14.67 -26.93
N LEU A 494 6.13 15.36 -26.70
CA LEU A 494 7.40 14.83 -26.18
C LEU A 494 7.25 13.71 -25.13
N TYR A 495 7.98 12.62 -25.36
CA TYR A 495 8.13 11.51 -24.40
C TYR A 495 8.65 12.03 -23.04
N PRO A 496 8.04 11.67 -21.89
CA PRO A 496 8.21 12.39 -20.63
C PRO A 496 9.46 11.95 -19.82
N TRP A 497 10.63 11.81 -20.46
CA TRP A 497 11.87 11.40 -19.78
C TRP A 497 13.15 12.15 -20.18
N ARG A 498 13.04 13.32 -20.83
CA ARG A 498 14.23 14.07 -21.32
C ARG A 498 14.75 15.22 -20.45
N ASN A 499 14.23 15.43 -19.24
CA ASN A 499 14.74 16.43 -18.30
C ASN A 499 14.60 15.99 -16.84
N VAL A 500 15.57 15.20 -16.37
CA VAL A 500 16.09 15.33 -14.99
C VAL A 500 17.43 16.04 -15.11
N THR A 501 17.74 16.99 -14.21
CA THR A 501 18.93 17.84 -14.32
C THR A 501 20.22 17.08 -13.96
N GLY A 502 20.69 16.28 -14.90
CA GLY A 502 21.89 15.46 -14.83
C GLY A 502 21.92 14.53 -16.05
N SER A 503 23.08 14.34 -16.68
CA SER A 503 23.17 13.49 -17.87
C SER A 503 23.07 12.02 -17.50
N LEU A 504 21.96 11.37 -17.85
CA LEU A 504 21.92 9.91 -18.02
C LEU A 504 22.79 9.54 -19.22
N GLN A 505 24.11 9.43 -18.99
CA GLN A 505 25.09 8.98 -19.99
C GLN A 505 25.20 7.45 -20.07
N GLN A 506 24.54 6.72 -19.17
CA GLN A 506 24.73 5.29 -18.97
C GLN A 506 23.42 4.55 -19.23
N ASN A 507 23.44 3.66 -20.22
CA ASN A 507 22.37 2.70 -20.49
C ASN A 507 22.66 1.40 -19.72
N TRP A 508 21.68 0.88 -18.99
CA TRP A 508 21.78 -0.40 -18.27
C TRP A 508 21.34 -1.58 -19.14
N PHE A 509 21.68 -1.56 -20.43
CA PHE A 509 21.32 -2.60 -21.39
C PHE A 509 22.40 -2.81 -22.44
N GLU A 510 22.52 -4.04 -22.93
CA GLU A 510 23.26 -4.38 -24.14
C GLU A 510 22.27 -4.81 -25.23
N LEU A 511 22.45 -4.28 -26.45
CA LEU A 511 21.50 -4.56 -27.54
C LEU A 511 21.84 -5.79 -28.37
N HIS A 512 23.11 -6.20 -28.43
CA HIS A 512 23.60 -7.25 -29.33
C HIS A 512 23.02 -7.13 -30.77
N ASP A 513 22.23 -8.11 -31.26
CA ASP A 513 21.65 -8.08 -32.62
C ASP A 513 20.37 -7.20 -32.73
N GLY A 514 19.88 -6.68 -31.61
CA GLY A 514 18.72 -5.79 -31.49
C GLY A 514 17.37 -6.47 -31.63
N LEU A 515 16.33 -5.67 -31.85
CA LEU A 515 14.92 -6.10 -31.91
C LEU A 515 14.27 -5.79 -33.27
N LYS A 516 15.00 -6.00 -34.36
CA LYS A 516 14.57 -5.53 -35.70
C LYS A 516 13.47 -6.38 -36.34
N ASN A 517 13.29 -7.64 -35.95
CA ASN A 517 12.23 -8.47 -36.52
C ASN A 517 10.86 -8.03 -35.96
N SER A 518 10.76 -7.90 -34.63
CA SER A 518 9.60 -7.36 -33.94
C SER A 518 9.28 -5.92 -34.37
N GLN A 519 10.28 -5.08 -34.62
CA GLN A 519 10.05 -3.75 -35.21
C GLN A 519 9.29 -3.83 -36.54
N TYR A 520 9.74 -4.70 -37.46
CA TYR A 520 9.10 -4.86 -38.76
C TYR A 520 7.70 -5.45 -38.64
N ILE A 521 7.53 -6.46 -37.79
CA ILE A 521 6.22 -7.08 -37.55
C ILE A 521 5.23 -6.04 -37.00
N PHE A 522 5.67 -5.17 -36.07
CA PHE A 522 4.80 -4.16 -35.47
C PHE A 522 4.57 -2.93 -36.37
N GLU A 523 5.54 -2.49 -37.18
CA GLU A 523 5.37 -1.32 -38.07
C GLU A 523 4.74 -1.65 -39.42
N VAL A 524 5.08 -2.81 -39.99
CA VAL A 524 4.76 -3.19 -41.37
C VAL A 524 3.63 -4.21 -41.42
N GLU A 525 3.77 -5.34 -40.71
CA GLU A 525 2.78 -6.45 -40.76
C GLU A 525 1.54 -6.17 -39.91
N LYS A 526 1.70 -5.39 -38.83
CA LYS A 526 0.64 -4.87 -37.96
C LYS A 526 -0.20 -5.95 -37.27
N LYS A 527 0.38 -7.14 -37.11
CA LYS A 527 -0.16 -8.22 -36.28
C LYS A 527 1.00 -8.85 -35.55
N GLY A 528 1.00 -8.78 -34.22
CA GLY A 528 2.14 -9.23 -33.41
C GLY A 528 1.72 -9.92 -32.13
N THR A 529 2.38 -11.02 -31.80
CA THR A 529 2.21 -11.72 -30.52
C THR A 529 3.40 -11.43 -29.62
N VAL A 530 3.12 -10.90 -28.43
CA VAL A 530 4.13 -10.60 -27.40
C VAL A 530 3.91 -11.52 -26.21
N ALA A 531 4.95 -12.22 -25.76
CA ALA A 531 4.91 -13.07 -24.59
C ALA A 531 5.76 -12.52 -23.44
N PHE A 532 5.26 -12.70 -22.22
CA PHE A 532 5.97 -12.41 -20.98
C PHE A 532 6.07 -13.71 -20.19
N VAL A 533 7.25 -14.32 -20.16
CA VAL A 533 7.53 -15.53 -19.38
C VAL A 533 8.50 -15.20 -18.22
N GLY A 534 8.42 -15.98 -17.15
CA GLY A 534 9.23 -15.75 -15.96
C GLY A 534 8.53 -16.02 -14.62
N GLY A 535 9.11 -15.45 -13.57
CA GLY A 535 8.72 -15.68 -12.17
C GLY A 535 7.43 -15.01 -11.69
N SER A 536 7.31 -14.82 -10.37
CA SER A 536 6.20 -14.05 -9.78
C SER A 536 6.24 -12.56 -10.13
N ILE A 537 7.42 -11.98 -10.38
CA ILE A 537 7.56 -10.58 -10.80
C ILE A 537 6.96 -10.39 -12.20
N THR A 538 7.17 -11.35 -13.10
CA THR A 538 6.48 -11.40 -14.40
C THR A 538 4.96 -11.49 -14.29
N GLY A 539 4.42 -11.78 -13.10
CA GLY A 539 3.00 -11.67 -12.76
C GLY A 539 2.46 -10.26 -12.49
N MET A 540 3.32 -9.23 -12.41
CA MET A 540 3.00 -7.94 -11.79
C MET A 540 2.65 -6.80 -12.79
N PRO A 541 2.12 -5.65 -12.32
CA PRO A 541 1.60 -4.58 -13.19
C PRO A 541 2.55 -3.91 -14.18
N TRP A 542 3.88 -4.01 -14.05
CA TRP A 542 4.84 -3.45 -15.01
C TRP A 542 4.55 -3.94 -16.44
N ARG A 543 4.18 -5.22 -16.61
CA ARG A 543 3.87 -5.80 -17.93
C ARG A 543 2.68 -5.12 -18.60
N LYS A 544 1.66 -4.71 -17.80
CA LYS A 544 0.52 -3.94 -18.32
C LYS A 544 0.94 -2.57 -18.85
N LYS A 545 1.93 -1.93 -18.22
CA LYS A 545 2.50 -0.66 -18.72
C LYS A 545 3.22 -0.87 -20.05
N VAL A 546 4.03 -1.93 -20.17
CA VAL A 546 4.69 -2.30 -21.45
C VAL A 546 3.64 -2.62 -22.52
N MET A 547 2.58 -3.38 -22.21
CA MET A 547 1.46 -3.63 -23.13
C MET A 547 0.74 -2.34 -23.57
N GLU A 548 0.47 -1.42 -22.64
CA GLU A 548 -0.11 -0.09 -22.93
C GLU A 548 0.82 0.74 -23.83
N ASN A 549 2.13 0.70 -23.57
CA ASN A 549 3.13 1.42 -24.36
C ASN A 549 3.29 0.86 -25.76
N LEU A 550 3.33 -0.47 -25.93
CA LEU A 550 3.39 -1.12 -27.25
C LEU A 550 2.16 -0.75 -28.11
N LYS A 551 0.95 -0.78 -27.52
CA LYS A 551 -0.28 -0.32 -28.18
C LYS A 551 -0.25 1.17 -28.51
N ARG A 552 0.37 2.01 -27.66
CA ARG A 552 0.54 3.45 -27.89
C ARG A 552 1.56 3.77 -28.98
N ARG A 553 2.65 2.98 -29.04
CA ARG A 553 3.75 3.10 -30.00
C ARG A 553 3.32 2.61 -31.40
N PHE A 554 2.54 1.54 -31.46
CA PHE A 554 2.05 0.93 -32.69
C PHE A 554 0.51 0.82 -32.68
N PRO A 555 -0.23 1.95 -32.77
CA PRO A 555 -1.69 1.98 -32.62
C PRO A 555 -2.46 1.30 -33.78
N ALA A 556 -1.79 1.03 -34.90
CA ALA A 556 -2.34 0.30 -36.04
C ALA A 556 -2.20 -1.22 -35.93
N THR A 557 -1.57 -1.72 -34.85
CA THR A 557 -1.12 -3.11 -34.73
C THR A 557 -2.04 -3.91 -33.82
N GLU A 558 -2.55 -5.01 -34.35
CA GLU A 558 -3.32 -6.00 -33.61
C GLU A 558 -2.36 -6.83 -32.74
N PHE A 559 -2.39 -6.58 -31.43
CA PHE A 559 -1.53 -7.29 -30.48
C PHE A 559 -2.25 -8.42 -29.76
N ASN A 560 -1.68 -9.63 -29.85
CA ASN A 560 -1.96 -10.73 -28.94
C ASN A 560 -0.92 -10.75 -27.79
N PHE A 561 -1.34 -11.08 -26.56
CA PHE A 561 -0.46 -11.08 -25.39
C PHE A 561 -0.55 -12.39 -24.61
N ILE A 562 0.59 -13.06 -24.45
CA ILE A 562 0.73 -14.28 -23.64
C ILE A 562 1.35 -13.91 -22.29
N LEU A 563 0.61 -14.14 -21.20
CA LEU A 563 0.99 -13.74 -19.83
C LEU A 563 1.45 -14.96 -19.01
N ALA A 564 2.64 -15.47 -19.27
CA ALA A 564 3.15 -16.74 -18.76
C ALA A 564 3.89 -16.66 -17.39
N GLY A 565 3.62 -15.66 -16.55
CA GLY A 565 4.26 -15.52 -15.23
C GLY A 565 3.79 -16.56 -14.20
N VAL A 566 4.71 -17.32 -13.58
CA VAL A 566 4.39 -18.33 -12.54
C VAL A 566 5.28 -18.14 -11.31
N GLY A 567 4.66 -18.12 -10.13
CA GLY A 567 5.37 -17.83 -8.88
C GLY A 567 6.39 -18.90 -8.48
N SER A 568 7.55 -18.45 -7.98
CA SER A 568 8.65 -19.29 -7.46
C SER A 568 9.41 -20.11 -8.52
N THR A 569 9.50 -19.61 -9.76
CA THR A 569 10.06 -20.34 -10.90
C THR A 569 11.27 -19.65 -11.53
N GLY A 570 12.35 -20.42 -11.71
CA GLY A 570 13.60 -19.99 -12.34
C GLY A 570 13.83 -20.64 -13.71
N THR A 571 15.04 -20.51 -14.25
CA THR A 571 15.39 -20.84 -15.65
C THR A 571 15.10 -22.28 -16.03
N MET A 572 15.45 -23.24 -15.17
CA MET A 572 15.11 -24.65 -15.36
C MET A 572 13.62 -24.84 -15.59
N TYR A 573 12.75 -24.26 -14.77
CA TYR A 573 11.32 -24.42 -14.99
C TYR A 573 10.87 -23.70 -16.27
N GLY A 574 11.45 -22.53 -16.58
CA GLY A 574 11.26 -21.82 -17.85
C GLY A 574 11.54 -22.71 -19.06
N ALA A 575 12.71 -23.36 -19.12
CA ALA A 575 13.11 -24.21 -20.24
C ALA A 575 12.14 -25.38 -20.47
N PHE A 576 11.78 -26.13 -19.42
CA PHE A 576 10.88 -27.28 -19.57
C PHE A 576 9.42 -26.89 -19.86
N ARG A 577 8.99 -25.66 -19.52
CA ARG A 577 7.60 -25.22 -19.70
C ARG A 577 7.34 -24.35 -20.92
N LEU A 578 8.38 -23.85 -21.61
CA LEU A 578 8.20 -22.86 -22.68
C LEU A 578 7.33 -23.40 -23.82
N ASP A 579 7.47 -24.69 -24.14
CA ASP A 579 6.60 -25.42 -25.06
C ASP A 579 5.11 -25.25 -24.68
N ARG A 580 4.74 -25.63 -23.46
CA ARG A 580 3.36 -25.55 -22.92
C ARG A 580 2.85 -24.12 -22.80
N ASP A 581 3.63 -23.24 -22.18
CA ASP A 581 3.14 -21.95 -21.67
C ASP A 581 3.20 -20.83 -22.71
N VAL A 582 4.02 -20.97 -23.75
CA VAL A 582 4.27 -19.94 -24.75
C VAL A 582 4.08 -20.48 -26.17
N ILE A 583 4.84 -21.51 -26.56
CA ILE A 583 4.91 -21.96 -27.96
C ILE A 583 3.59 -22.58 -28.44
N GLN A 584 2.97 -23.45 -27.64
CA GLN A 584 1.67 -24.06 -27.96
C GLN A 584 0.52 -23.05 -28.04
N LYS A 585 0.71 -21.80 -27.58
CA LYS A 585 -0.30 -20.73 -27.62
C LYS A 585 -0.25 -19.89 -28.91
N GLY A 586 0.78 -20.05 -29.74
CA GLY A 586 0.89 -19.41 -31.06
C GLY A 586 2.31 -19.00 -31.44
N LYS A 587 2.49 -18.51 -32.68
CA LYS A 587 3.74 -17.85 -33.11
C LYS A 587 3.94 -16.60 -32.25
N VAL A 588 5.04 -16.54 -31.51
CA VAL A 588 5.47 -15.37 -30.72
C VAL A 588 6.55 -14.62 -31.48
N ASP A 589 6.43 -13.30 -31.53
CA ASP A 589 7.31 -12.43 -32.32
C ASP A 589 8.28 -11.66 -31.43
N LEU A 590 7.87 -11.36 -30.19
CA LEU A 590 8.70 -10.76 -29.14
C LEU A 590 8.47 -11.48 -27.80
N LEU A 591 9.54 -11.97 -27.19
CA LEU A 591 9.54 -12.63 -25.89
C LEU A 591 10.29 -11.77 -24.85
N PHE A 592 9.62 -11.40 -23.77
CA PHE A 592 10.26 -10.90 -22.56
C PHE A 592 10.44 -12.06 -21.57
N GLU A 593 11.68 -12.33 -21.13
CA GLU A 593 12.00 -13.37 -20.15
C GLU A 593 12.65 -12.79 -18.88
N GLU A 594 12.20 -13.28 -17.73
CA GLU A 594 12.78 -13.03 -16.41
C GLU A 594 12.82 -14.30 -15.54
N ALA A 595 14.03 -14.77 -15.26
CA ALA A 595 14.25 -15.91 -14.36
C ALA A 595 15.30 -15.66 -13.25
N ALA A 596 16.16 -14.65 -13.40
CA ALA A 596 17.37 -14.44 -12.59
C ALA A 596 17.10 -14.37 -11.08
N VAL A 597 15.98 -13.75 -10.66
CA VAL A 597 15.61 -13.61 -9.25
C VAL A 597 15.36 -14.96 -8.58
N ASN A 598 14.68 -15.88 -9.28
CA ASN A 598 14.32 -17.15 -8.68
C ASN A 598 15.53 -18.10 -8.63
N ASP A 599 16.41 -18.07 -9.63
CA ASP A 599 17.63 -18.88 -9.66
C ASP A 599 18.54 -18.59 -8.44
N VAL A 600 18.75 -17.31 -8.11
CA VAL A 600 19.48 -16.90 -6.89
C VAL A 600 18.75 -17.38 -5.64
N SER A 601 17.43 -17.16 -5.55
CA SER A 601 16.64 -17.55 -4.36
C SER A 601 16.56 -19.06 -4.10
N ILE A 602 16.91 -19.88 -5.10
CA ILE A 602 16.90 -21.35 -5.04
C ILE A 602 18.35 -21.89 -4.88
N GLY A 603 19.38 -21.06 -5.02
CA GLY A 603 20.78 -21.48 -4.94
C GLY A 603 21.23 -22.29 -6.15
N ARG A 604 20.86 -21.87 -7.36
CA ARG A 604 21.32 -22.51 -8.60
C ARG A 604 22.77 -22.16 -8.89
N THR A 605 23.52 -23.12 -9.43
CA THR A 605 24.90 -22.88 -9.91
C THR A 605 24.88 -22.14 -11.25
N ALA A 606 25.96 -21.42 -11.57
CA ALA A 606 26.15 -20.78 -12.88
C ALA A 606 25.85 -21.73 -14.06
N GLU A 607 26.38 -22.96 -14.00
CA GLU A 607 26.15 -24.04 -14.98
C GLU A 607 24.66 -24.38 -15.17
N GLN A 608 23.92 -24.54 -14.07
CA GLN A 608 22.49 -24.81 -14.12
C GLN A 608 21.67 -23.63 -14.67
N SER A 609 22.05 -22.40 -14.33
CA SER A 609 21.46 -21.17 -14.86
C SER A 609 21.75 -20.97 -16.35
N MET A 610 22.96 -21.28 -16.81
CA MET A 610 23.32 -21.28 -18.24
C MET A 610 22.52 -22.33 -19.02
N ARG A 611 22.47 -23.60 -18.56
CA ARG A 611 21.67 -24.67 -19.21
C ARG A 611 20.19 -24.32 -19.31
N GLY A 612 19.65 -23.67 -18.28
CA GLY A 612 18.28 -23.17 -18.24
C GLY A 612 18.04 -22.05 -19.24
N MET A 613 18.83 -20.97 -19.17
CA MET A 613 18.65 -19.82 -20.05
C MET A 613 18.91 -20.16 -21.52
N GLU A 614 19.96 -20.91 -21.82
CA GLU A 614 20.19 -21.41 -23.17
C GLU A 614 19.04 -22.29 -23.65
N GLY A 615 18.50 -23.15 -22.78
CA GLY A 615 17.31 -23.94 -23.07
C GLY A 615 16.14 -23.06 -23.52
N ILE A 616 15.83 -22.00 -22.78
CA ILE A 616 14.75 -21.05 -23.09
C ILE A 616 14.97 -20.37 -24.46
N ILE A 617 16.16 -19.79 -24.70
CA ILE A 617 16.47 -19.10 -25.96
C ILE A 617 16.42 -20.05 -27.16
N ARG A 618 16.92 -21.27 -27.01
CA ARG A 618 16.90 -22.29 -28.08
C ARG A 618 15.49 -22.78 -28.38
N HIS A 619 14.67 -23.10 -27.37
CA HIS A 619 13.26 -23.46 -27.57
C HIS A 619 12.49 -22.35 -28.31
N ALA A 620 12.64 -21.10 -27.86
CA ALA A 620 12.00 -19.94 -28.46
C ALA A 620 12.31 -19.85 -29.97
N ARG A 621 13.60 -19.86 -30.32
CA ARG A 621 14.04 -19.71 -31.71
C ARG A 621 13.96 -20.99 -32.56
N GLN A 622 13.84 -22.17 -31.96
CA GLN A 622 13.47 -23.40 -32.68
C GLN A 622 11.99 -23.37 -33.09
N ALA A 623 11.11 -22.85 -32.23
CA ALA A 623 9.69 -22.70 -32.52
C ALA A 623 9.41 -21.56 -33.52
N ASN A 624 10.14 -20.45 -33.41
CA ASN A 624 10.12 -19.36 -34.38
C ASN A 624 11.53 -18.74 -34.53
N PRO A 625 12.27 -19.07 -35.61
CA PRO A 625 13.60 -18.50 -35.87
C PRO A 625 13.63 -16.97 -35.96
N ASP A 626 12.49 -16.34 -36.24
CA ASP A 626 12.34 -14.89 -36.32
C ASP A 626 12.19 -14.22 -34.95
N MET A 627 11.95 -14.98 -33.87
CA MET A 627 11.55 -14.44 -32.57
C MET A 627 12.65 -13.58 -31.94
N ASP A 628 12.32 -12.31 -31.71
CA ASP A 628 13.13 -11.44 -30.89
C ASP A 628 12.92 -11.77 -29.40
N VAL A 629 13.98 -11.68 -28.61
CA VAL A 629 13.94 -11.94 -27.16
C VAL A 629 14.59 -10.78 -26.43
N VAL A 630 14.04 -10.40 -25.26
CA VAL A 630 14.63 -9.46 -24.31
C VAL A 630 14.79 -10.18 -22.98
N MET A 631 16.03 -10.25 -22.50
CA MET A 631 16.38 -10.86 -21.23
C MET A 631 16.46 -9.78 -20.13
N MET A 632 15.72 -9.94 -19.04
CA MET A 632 15.59 -8.90 -18.01
C MET A 632 16.06 -9.36 -16.63
N HIS A 633 16.93 -8.58 -16.02
CA HIS A 633 17.47 -8.84 -14.69
C HIS A 633 16.77 -7.98 -13.63
N PHE A 634 15.51 -8.27 -13.28
CA PHE A 634 14.81 -7.53 -12.21
C PHE A 634 15.55 -7.59 -10.88
N ALA A 635 15.53 -6.49 -10.12
CA ALA A 635 16.27 -6.38 -8.87
C ALA A 635 15.70 -7.29 -7.75
N CYS A 636 16.60 -7.87 -6.97
CA CYS A 636 16.34 -8.51 -5.67
C CYS A 636 17.49 -8.18 -4.71
N THR A 637 17.30 -8.38 -3.41
CA THR A 637 18.26 -7.95 -2.38
C THR A 637 19.62 -8.60 -2.60
N GLU A 638 19.65 -9.91 -2.82
CA GLU A 638 20.87 -10.72 -2.97
C GLU A 638 21.75 -10.22 -4.14
N LYS A 639 21.13 -9.78 -5.24
CA LYS A 639 21.86 -9.24 -6.41
C LYS A 639 22.24 -7.76 -6.28
N ILE A 640 21.60 -7.02 -5.38
CA ILE A 640 22.03 -5.66 -5.01
C ILE A 640 23.25 -5.77 -4.08
N GLU A 641 23.23 -6.69 -3.11
CA GLU A 641 24.36 -6.97 -2.23
C GLU A 641 25.63 -7.36 -3.01
N ASP A 642 25.52 -8.18 -4.07
CA ASP A 642 26.65 -8.45 -4.98
C ASP A 642 27.23 -7.15 -5.58
N TYR A 643 26.37 -6.24 -6.09
CA TYR A 643 26.80 -4.96 -6.66
C TYR A 643 27.37 -3.98 -5.63
N GLU A 644 26.82 -3.93 -4.41
CA GLU A 644 27.36 -3.16 -3.28
C GLU A 644 28.78 -3.65 -2.90
N ASN A 645 29.06 -4.94 -3.08
CA ASN A 645 30.39 -5.53 -2.91
C ASN A 645 31.30 -5.40 -4.16
N GLY A 646 30.89 -4.63 -5.17
CA GLY A 646 31.67 -4.38 -6.40
C GLY A 646 31.74 -5.56 -7.36
N LYS A 647 30.80 -6.52 -7.25
CA LYS A 647 30.77 -7.76 -8.03
C LYS A 647 29.50 -7.82 -8.90
N THR A 648 29.62 -8.29 -10.15
CA THR A 648 28.44 -8.63 -10.95
C THR A 648 27.80 -9.92 -10.40
N PRO A 649 26.48 -9.99 -10.22
CA PRO A 649 25.83 -11.22 -9.77
C PRO A 649 26.10 -12.39 -10.72
N GLU A 650 26.51 -13.54 -10.19
CA GLU A 650 26.93 -14.72 -11.00
C GLU A 650 25.83 -15.21 -11.96
N VAL A 651 24.56 -15.06 -11.57
CA VAL A 651 23.40 -15.36 -12.44
C VAL A 651 23.31 -14.41 -13.64
N ILE A 652 23.70 -13.13 -13.47
CA ILE A 652 23.71 -12.13 -14.54
C ILE A 652 24.86 -12.43 -15.49
N GLU A 653 26.07 -12.72 -14.98
CA GLU A 653 27.22 -13.15 -15.80
C GLU A 653 26.91 -14.41 -16.63
N SER A 654 26.24 -15.39 -16.01
CA SER A 654 25.77 -16.63 -16.66
C SER A 654 24.78 -16.33 -17.80
N PHE A 655 23.83 -15.42 -17.55
CA PHE A 655 22.80 -15.05 -18.50
C PHE A 655 23.37 -14.21 -19.65
N ASP A 656 24.22 -13.24 -19.35
CA ASP A 656 24.85 -12.34 -20.34
C ASP A 656 25.83 -13.14 -21.24
N THR A 657 26.45 -14.21 -20.72
CA THR A 657 27.20 -15.19 -21.54
C THR A 657 26.31 -15.88 -22.57
N VAL A 658 25.11 -16.32 -22.20
CA VAL A 658 24.11 -16.85 -23.14
C VAL A 658 23.65 -15.74 -24.09
N ALA A 659 23.37 -14.54 -23.58
CA ALA A 659 22.87 -13.43 -24.36
C ALA A 659 23.85 -13.01 -25.48
N ALA A 660 25.13 -12.84 -25.15
CA ALA A 660 26.19 -12.55 -26.11
C ALA A 660 26.40 -13.67 -27.13
N ARG A 661 26.25 -14.95 -26.72
CA ARG A 661 26.34 -16.10 -27.64
C ARG A 661 25.24 -16.11 -28.69
N TYR A 662 24.01 -15.76 -28.29
CA TYR A 662 22.82 -15.80 -29.15
C TYR A 662 22.40 -14.43 -29.71
N GLY A 663 23.13 -13.36 -29.42
CA GLY A 663 22.78 -12.02 -29.89
C GLY A 663 21.50 -11.44 -29.27
N VAL A 664 21.15 -11.85 -28.05
CA VAL A 664 19.88 -11.48 -27.37
C VAL A 664 20.07 -10.23 -26.50
N PRO A 665 19.31 -9.13 -26.70
CA PRO A 665 19.34 -7.97 -25.81
C PRO A 665 19.16 -8.29 -24.32
N THR A 666 19.97 -7.65 -23.47
CA THR A 666 19.90 -7.75 -21.99
C THR A 666 19.54 -6.41 -21.38
N LEU A 667 18.83 -6.43 -20.24
CA LEU A 667 18.45 -5.24 -19.49
C LEU A 667 18.70 -5.45 -17.99
N ASP A 668 19.75 -4.84 -17.47
CA ASP A 668 20.11 -4.90 -16.06
C ASP A 668 19.41 -3.85 -15.20
N ILE A 669 18.16 -4.16 -14.90
CA ILE A 669 17.32 -3.41 -13.95
C ILE A 669 17.86 -3.52 -12.52
N THR A 670 18.68 -4.53 -12.18
CA THR A 670 19.32 -4.64 -10.87
C THR A 670 20.37 -3.55 -10.71
N LYS A 671 21.27 -3.43 -11.69
CA LYS A 671 22.31 -2.41 -11.73
C LYS A 671 21.73 -1.00 -11.85
N GLU A 672 20.66 -0.81 -12.63
CA GLU A 672 19.93 0.45 -12.63
C GLU A 672 19.41 0.81 -11.24
N VAL A 673 18.72 -0.12 -10.55
CA VAL A 673 18.19 0.12 -9.22
C VAL A 673 19.32 0.45 -8.24
N TYR A 674 20.40 -0.33 -8.24
CA TYR A 674 21.58 -0.11 -7.39
C TYR A 674 22.22 1.27 -7.64
N GLU A 675 22.63 1.60 -8.87
CA GLU A 675 23.33 2.86 -9.15
C GLU A 675 22.44 4.10 -8.89
N ARG A 676 21.12 3.97 -9.06
CA ARG A 676 20.17 5.05 -8.78
C ARG A 676 19.91 5.23 -7.28
N ILE A 677 20.04 4.16 -6.48
CA ILE A 677 20.06 4.23 -5.01
C ILE A 677 21.35 4.91 -4.53
N GLU A 678 22.51 4.54 -5.08
CA GLU A 678 23.81 5.17 -4.75
C GLU A 678 23.83 6.68 -5.08
N ARG A 679 23.15 7.09 -6.15
CA ARG A 679 22.95 8.51 -6.48
C ARG A 679 21.88 9.22 -5.62
N GLY A 680 21.23 8.52 -4.71
CA GLY A 680 20.19 9.06 -3.83
C GLY A 680 18.90 9.45 -4.56
N GLU A 681 18.64 8.91 -5.76
CA GLU A 681 17.42 9.21 -6.52
C GLU A 681 16.16 8.61 -5.86
N PHE A 682 16.32 7.44 -5.23
CA PHE A 682 15.30 6.70 -4.47
C PHE A 682 15.98 5.64 -3.58
N THR A 683 15.20 4.85 -2.85
CA THR A 683 15.72 3.79 -1.97
C THR A 683 15.14 2.41 -2.27
N TRP A 684 15.92 1.35 -2.04
CA TRP A 684 15.41 -0.03 -2.05
C TRP A 684 14.24 -0.20 -1.08
N LYS A 685 14.35 0.44 0.09
CA LYS A 685 13.54 0.15 1.27
C LYS A 685 12.18 0.87 1.28
N ASP A 686 12.09 2.10 0.76
CA ASP A 686 10.85 2.89 0.73
C ASP A 686 10.22 3.04 -0.66
N ASP A 687 10.99 2.92 -1.76
CA ASP A 687 10.50 3.20 -3.11
C ASP A 687 10.34 1.92 -3.95
N ILE A 688 11.37 1.06 -3.97
CA ILE A 688 11.27 -0.24 -4.65
C ILE A 688 10.45 -1.23 -3.81
N LYS A 689 10.71 -1.34 -2.50
CA LYS A 689 10.03 -2.22 -1.53
C LYS A 689 10.23 -3.72 -1.77
N GLY A 690 11.39 -4.10 -2.28
CA GLY A 690 11.81 -5.48 -2.43
C GLY A 690 11.42 -6.11 -3.78
N VAL A 691 11.56 -7.44 -3.84
CA VAL A 691 11.45 -8.27 -5.04
C VAL A 691 10.11 -8.15 -5.80
N HIS A 692 9.03 -7.79 -5.11
CA HIS A 692 7.74 -7.47 -5.71
C HIS A 692 7.55 -5.96 -5.67
N PRO A 693 8.01 -5.22 -6.68
CA PRO A 693 8.23 -3.80 -6.52
C PRO A 693 6.92 -3.03 -6.34
N SER A 694 7.02 -1.92 -5.61
CA SER A 694 5.92 -0.96 -5.41
C SER A 694 5.50 -0.31 -6.74
N PRO A 695 4.35 0.39 -6.81
CA PRO A 695 3.93 1.10 -8.02
C PRO A 695 5.00 2.02 -8.64
N PHE A 696 5.92 2.56 -7.82
CA PHE A 696 7.11 3.27 -8.29
C PHE A 696 8.08 2.33 -9.02
N GLY A 697 8.53 1.25 -8.38
CA GLY A 697 9.44 0.28 -9.01
C GLY A 697 8.81 -0.42 -10.24
N GLN A 698 7.50 -0.65 -10.24
CA GLN A 698 6.76 -1.16 -11.43
C GLN A 698 6.77 -0.16 -12.59
N GLN A 699 6.77 1.15 -12.30
CA GLN A 699 6.89 2.21 -13.30
C GLN A 699 8.35 2.30 -13.79
N LEU A 700 9.31 2.36 -12.87
CA LEU A 700 10.74 2.31 -13.14
C LEU A 700 11.10 1.17 -14.10
N TYR A 701 10.69 -0.07 -13.79
CA TYR A 701 10.99 -1.25 -14.61
C TYR A 701 10.40 -1.14 -16.01
N ALA A 702 9.18 -0.59 -16.14
CA ALA A 702 8.57 -0.33 -17.44
C ALA A 702 9.32 0.77 -18.20
N ASP A 703 9.77 1.83 -17.53
CA ASP A 703 10.56 2.90 -18.15
C ASP A 703 11.96 2.42 -18.58
N SER A 704 12.57 1.47 -17.85
CA SER A 704 13.82 0.79 -18.25
C SER A 704 13.63 -0.01 -19.54
N ILE A 705 12.52 -0.75 -19.65
CA ILE A 705 12.16 -1.49 -20.86
C ILE A 705 11.90 -0.53 -22.02
N GLU A 706 11.15 0.56 -21.82
CA GLU A 706 10.92 1.57 -22.87
C GLU A 706 12.23 2.15 -23.42
N ARG A 707 13.23 2.43 -22.59
CA ARG A 707 14.53 2.96 -23.06
C ARG A 707 15.29 1.95 -23.92
N LEU A 708 15.26 0.66 -23.58
CA LEU A 708 15.83 -0.39 -24.43
C LEU A 708 15.08 -0.45 -25.78
N LEU A 709 13.75 -0.43 -25.74
CA LEU A 709 12.91 -0.48 -26.95
C LEU A 709 13.10 0.77 -27.85
N ASP A 710 13.29 1.95 -27.27
CA ASP A 710 13.58 3.19 -27.99
C ASP A 710 14.89 3.10 -28.78
N GLU A 711 15.95 2.58 -28.17
CA GLU A 711 17.25 2.43 -28.83
C GLU A 711 17.23 1.25 -29.85
N ALA A 712 16.65 0.10 -29.48
CA ALA A 712 16.57 -1.08 -30.35
C ALA A 712 15.74 -0.84 -31.62
N TRP A 713 14.69 -0.01 -31.52
CA TRP A 713 13.83 0.39 -32.64
C TRP A 713 14.21 1.75 -33.24
N SER A 714 15.37 2.30 -32.87
CA SER A 714 15.91 3.48 -33.54
C SER A 714 16.19 3.22 -35.03
N GLY A 715 15.82 4.17 -35.90
CA GLY A 715 15.93 4.01 -37.35
C GLY A 715 14.84 3.13 -37.98
N LYS A 716 14.97 2.86 -39.29
CA LYS A 716 13.94 2.19 -40.09
C LYS A 716 13.85 0.68 -39.79
N PRO A 717 12.67 0.07 -39.91
CA PRO A 717 12.53 -1.39 -39.87
C PRO A 717 13.22 -2.02 -41.08
N ARG A 718 13.78 -3.22 -40.89
CA ARG A 718 14.30 -4.09 -41.96
C ARG A 718 13.42 -5.34 -42.08
N PRO A 719 13.31 -5.98 -43.26
CA PRO A 719 12.63 -7.27 -43.36
C PRO A 719 13.10 -8.27 -42.29
N VAL A 720 12.15 -9.09 -41.84
CA VAL A 720 12.40 -10.18 -40.89
C VAL A 720 13.49 -11.11 -41.42
N ALA A 721 14.40 -11.51 -40.54
CA ALA A 721 15.46 -12.46 -40.85
C ALA A 721 15.66 -13.40 -39.66
N ALA A 722 15.78 -14.69 -39.93
CA ALA A 722 16.02 -15.70 -38.91
C ALA A 722 17.29 -15.39 -38.11
N HIS A 723 17.18 -15.45 -36.78
CA HIS A 723 18.30 -15.28 -35.87
C HIS A 723 19.31 -16.43 -36.00
N ALA A 724 20.58 -16.15 -35.70
CA ALA A 724 21.61 -17.17 -35.69
C ALA A 724 21.32 -18.24 -34.63
N MET A 725 21.56 -19.51 -35.00
CA MET A 725 21.43 -20.66 -34.11
C MET A 725 22.79 -21.34 -33.94
N PRO A 726 23.68 -20.81 -33.08
CA PRO A 726 25.00 -21.38 -32.84
C PRO A 726 24.96 -22.77 -32.20
N GLU A 727 26.11 -23.43 -32.11
CA GLU A 727 26.28 -24.60 -31.24
C GLU A 727 26.09 -24.24 -29.76
N LYS A 728 25.53 -25.19 -29.01
CA LYS A 728 25.26 -25.08 -27.57
C LYS A 728 26.52 -24.70 -26.80
N LEU A 729 26.38 -23.85 -25.78
CA LEU A 729 27.40 -23.58 -24.78
C LEU A 729 27.65 -24.81 -23.90
N ASP A 730 26.59 -25.56 -23.61
CA ASP A 730 26.66 -26.81 -22.87
C ASP A 730 25.87 -27.92 -23.61
N PRO A 731 26.49 -29.07 -23.94
CA PRO A 731 25.78 -30.21 -24.52
C PRO A 731 24.52 -30.64 -23.74
N ALA A 732 24.55 -30.55 -22.42
CA ALA A 732 23.47 -30.88 -21.49
C ALA A 732 22.43 -29.76 -21.28
N SER A 733 22.48 -28.70 -22.08
CA SER A 733 21.45 -27.65 -22.17
C SER A 733 20.03 -28.21 -22.28
N TYR A 734 19.08 -27.57 -21.60
CA TYR A 734 17.67 -28.00 -21.54
C TYR A 734 16.85 -27.60 -22.78
N SER A 735 17.52 -27.52 -23.95
CA SER A 735 16.99 -27.07 -25.23
C SER A 735 15.87 -27.93 -25.82
N GLU A 736 15.55 -29.07 -25.19
CA GLU A 736 14.48 -29.97 -25.60
C GLU A 736 13.59 -30.39 -24.42
N GLY A 737 13.69 -29.66 -23.30
CA GLY A 737 12.92 -29.86 -22.07
C GLY A 737 11.42 -29.70 -22.30
N LYS A 738 10.63 -30.70 -21.91
CA LYS A 738 9.16 -30.65 -21.96
C LYS A 738 8.56 -31.19 -20.67
N LEU A 739 7.41 -30.66 -20.26
CA LEU A 739 6.62 -31.16 -19.14
C LEU A 739 5.62 -32.24 -19.60
N PHE A 740 5.54 -33.35 -18.86
CA PHE A 740 4.68 -34.50 -19.11
C PHE A 740 3.77 -34.80 -17.91
N ALA A 741 2.52 -35.16 -18.18
CA ALA A 741 1.51 -35.40 -17.14
C ALA A 741 1.81 -36.66 -16.28
N PRO A 742 1.45 -36.68 -14.99
CA PRO A 742 1.99 -37.69 -14.06
C PRO A 742 1.58 -39.14 -14.35
N ARG A 743 0.51 -39.34 -15.13
CA ARG A 743 0.04 -40.66 -15.55
C ARG A 743 1.05 -41.47 -16.40
N ILE A 744 2.15 -40.87 -16.86
CA ILE A 744 3.21 -41.61 -17.57
C ILE A 744 4.03 -42.52 -16.64
N ALA A 745 4.03 -42.28 -15.32
CA ALA A 745 4.63 -43.17 -14.33
C ALA A 745 4.01 -44.58 -14.36
N LYS A 746 4.87 -45.59 -14.23
CA LYS A 746 4.61 -47.04 -14.30
C LYS A 746 5.02 -47.73 -13.00
N LYS A 747 4.65 -49.02 -12.87
CA LYS A 747 4.97 -49.88 -11.70
C LYS A 747 4.80 -49.16 -10.35
N ARG A 748 3.67 -48.46 -10.19
CA ARG A 748 3.39 -47.69 -8.97
C ARG A 748 3.08 -48.65 -7.83
N ASN A 749 3.76 -48.46 -6.71
CA ASN A 749 3.47 -49.07 -5.42
C ASN A 749 3.13 -47.94 -4.45
N GLY A 750 1.94 -47.94 -3.85
CA GLY A 750 1.43 -46.83 -3.04
C GLY A 750 1.05 -45.56 -3.80
N PHE A 751 1.83 -45.14 -4.81
CA PHE A 751 1.57 -43.92 -5.58
C PHE A 751 0.27 -43.99 -6.42
N ALA A 752 -0.63 -43.04 -6.20
CA ALA A 752 -1.88 -42.85 -6.95
C ALA A 752 -1.87 -41.56 -7.78
N VAL A 753 -2.74 -41.46 -8.79
CA VAL A 753 -2.99 -40.17 -9.47
C VAL A 753 -4.32 -39.62 -8.96
N GLU A 754 -4.25 -38.47 -8.29
CA GLU A 754 -5.40 -37.78 -7.68
C GLU A 754 -5.71 -36.52 -8.49
N ALA A 755 -6.99 -36.30 -8.81
CA ALA A 755 -7.43 -35.17 -9.63
C ALA A 755 -7.61 -33.89 -8.81
N ASP A 756 -8.19 -34.02 -7.62
CA ASP A 756 -8.55 -32.94 -6.71
C ASP A 756 -7.91 -33.21 -5.34
N TYR A 757 -6.63 -32.88 -5.21
CA TYR A 757 -5.90 -33.09 -3.95
C TYR A 757 -6.39 -32.13 -2.87
N ASP A 758 -6.53 -32.55 -1.61
CA ASP A 758 -6.81 -31.60 -0.51
C ASP A 758 -5.51 -31.10 0.13
N ALA A 759 -4.88 -30.10 -0.50
CA ALA A 759 -3.71 -29.44 0.09
C ALA A 759 -4.05 -28.64 1.34
N ALA A 760 -5.30 -28.20 1.54
CA ALA A 760 -5.68 -27.45 2.73
C ALA A 760 -5.63 -28.34 3.99
N ALA A 761 -5.94 -29.63 3.87
CA ALA A 761 -5.77 -30.61 4.93
C ALA A 761 -4.31 -30.81 5.40
N GLU A 762 -3.31 -30.48 4.56
CA GLU A 762 -1.89 -30.48 4.98
C GLU A 762 -1.49 -29.24 5.79
N GLY A 763 -2.32 -28.18 5.74
CA GLY A 763 -2.05 -26.85 6.30
C GLY A 763 -1.13 -25.98 5.44
N GLY A 764 -1.06 -24.69 5.76
CA GLY A 764 -0.36 -23.70 4.92
C GLY A 764 -1.25 -23.17 3.80
N LYS A 765 -0.76 -22.18 3.03
CA LYS A 765 -1.54 -21.60 1.92
C LYS A 765 -1.30 -22.36 0.62
N VAL A 766 -2.38 -22.80 0.00
CA VAL A 766 -2.41 -23.44 -1.32
C VAL A 766 -2.36 -22.35 -2.41
N ARG A 767 -1.62 -22.59 -3.49
CA ARG A 767 -1.65 -21.71 -4.67
C ARG A 767 -2.68 -22.22 -5.68
N THR A 768 -3.66 -21.38 -5.99
CA THR A 768 -4.72 -21.65 -6.99
C THR A 768 -4.13 -22.06 -8.34
N GLY A 769 -4.80 -22.99 -9.02
CA GLY A 769 -4.39 -23.54 -10.32
C GLY A 769 -3.39 -24.70 -10.24
N TRP A 770 -2.81 -24.99 -9.07
CA TRP A 770 -1.91 -26.14 -8.84
C TRP A 770 -2.58 -27.33 -8.16
N ASN A 771 -3.65 -27.08 -7.42
CA ASN A 771 -4.30 -28.08 -6.57
C ASN A 771 -5.33 -28.92 -7.35
N GLU A 772 -5.98 -28.25 -8.29
CA GLU A 772 -7.02 -28.68 -9.23
C GLU A 772 -6.44 -29.43 -10.44
N ARG A 773 -5.13 -29.70 -10.43
CA ARG A 773 -4.42 -30.41 -11.50
C ARG A 773 -4.11 -31.82 -11.05
N PRO A 774 -4.25 -32.84 -11.92
CA PRO A 774 -3.91 -34.21 -11.57
C PRO A 774 -2.46 -34.35 -11.09
N GLN A 775 -2.27 -34.85 -9.86
CA GLN A 775 -0.97 -35.04 -9.22
C GLN A 775 -0.72 -36.53 -9.00
N LEU A 776 0.52 -37.00 -9.19
CA LEU A 776 0.95 -38.32 -8.71
C LEU A 776 1.40 -38.16 -7.25
N VAL A 777 0.67 -38.79 -6.34
CA VAL A 777 0.82 -38.64 -4.89
C VAL A 777 1.21 -39.95 -4.25
N GLY A 778 2.20 -39.90 -3.36
CA GLY A 778 2.55 -40.96 -2.41
C GLY A 778 2.72 -40.34 -1.01
N TYR A 779 2.48 -41.14 0.03
CA TYR A 779 2.33 -40.67 1.41
C TYR A 779 3.29 -41.39 2.38
N ASN A 780 3.64 -42.64 2.08
CA ASN A 780 4.34 -43.52 3.01
C ASN A 780 5.78 -43.79 2.53
N PRO A 781 6.75 -43.92 3.45
CA PRO A 781 8.05 -44.52 3.14
C PRO A 781 7.89 -45.84 2.37
N GLY A 782 8.71 -46.04 1.34
CA GLY A 782 8.64 -47.21 0.45
C GLY A 782 7.59 -47.13 -0.68
N ASP A 783 6.65 -46.18 -0.66
CA ASP A 783 5.85 -45.84 -1.84
C ASP A 783 6.82 -45.50 -2.99
N SER A 784 6.60 -46.06 -4.17
CA SER A 784 7.55 -46.04 -5.29
C SER A 784 6.91 -46.07 -6.67
N PHE A 785 7.65 -45.63 -7.70
CA PHE A 785 7.27 -45.75 -9.11
C PHE A 785 8.49 -45.78 -10.03
N ASP A 786 8.30 -46.30 -11.25
CA ASP A 786 9.25 -46.21 -12.36
C ASP A 786 8.74 -45.23 -13.43
N LEU A 787 9.65 -44.47 -14.04
CA LEU A 787 9.39 -43.56 -15.13
C LEU A 787 10.32 -43.88 -16.31
N PRO A 788 9.82 -44.53 -17.37
CA PRO A 788 10.59 -44.77 -18.59
C PRO A 788 10.60 -43.53 -19.51
N PHE A 789 11.78 -43.16 -19.98
CA PHE A 789 12.02 -42.02 -20.88
C PHE A 789 13.20 -42.27 -21.83
N ILE A 790 13.38 -41.37 -22.79
CA ILE A 790 14.58 -41.25 -23.63
C ILE A 790 15.01 -39.78 -23.54
N GLY A 791 16.31 -39.50 -23.45
CA GLY A 791 16.84 -38.13 -23.43
C GLY A 791 17.80 -37.84 -22.27
N SER A 792 18.46 -36.68 -22.35
CA SER A 792 19.65 -36.35 -21.56
C SER A 792 19.41 -35.89 -20.12
N ALA A 793 18.17 -35.57 -19.74
CA ALA A 793 17.83 -35.20 -18.36
C ALA A 793 16.39 -35.54 -17.97
N VAL A 794 16.20 -35.85 -16.69
CA VAL A 794 14.91 -36.16 -16.06
C VAL A 794 14.72 -35.35 -14.77
N ALA A 795 13.53 -34.78 -14.63
CA ALA A 795 13.14 -33.90 -13.55
C ALA A 795 11.74 -34.20 -13.03
N ILE A 796 11.47 -33.83 -11.79
CA ILE A 796 10.13 -33.82 -11.21
C ILE A 796 9.72 -32.39 -10.86
N GLN A 797 8.49 -32.02 -11.21
CA GLN A 797 7.83 -30.82 -10.73
C GLN A 797 6.88 -31.19 -9.60
N VAL A 798 7.13 -30.68 -8.40
CA VAL A 798 6.40 -31.00 -7.17
C VAL A 798 5.72 -29.79 -6.56
N ILE A 799 4.67 -30.04 -5.76
CA ILE A 799 4.13 -29.06 -4.83
C ILE A 799 4.63 -29.36 -3.41
N ALA A 800 5.67 -28.65 -2.99
CA ALA A 800 6.30 -28.76 -1.68
C ALA A 800 5.51 -27.99 -0.60
N GLY A 801 4.85 -28.70 0.32
CA GLY A 801 4.08 -28.15 1.45
C GLY A 801 4.55 -28.61 2.83
N PRO A 802 3.76 -28.40 3.91
CA PRO A 802 4.20 -28.73 5.27
C PRO A 802 4.42 -30.22 5.54
N GLN A 803 3.88 -31.09 4.68
CA GLN A 803 4.07 -32.55 4.75
C GLN A 803 5.05 -33.09 3.70
N ALA A 804 5.82 -32.25 3.00
CA ALA A 804 6.74 -32.71 1.96
C ALA A 804 7.84 -33.62 2.53
N GLY A 805 8.02 -34.81 1.94
CA GLY A 805 9.02 -35.80 2.34
C GLY A 805 10.36 -35.68 1.62
N ILE A 806 11.29 -36.56 2.00
CA ILE A 806 12.51 -36.84 1.23
C ILE A 806 12.20 -38.01 0.29
N ILE A 807 12.59 -37.89 -0.98
CA ILE A 807 12.60 -39.04 -1.90
C ILE A 807 14.01 -39.52 -2.14
N GLU A 808 14.14 -40.80 -2.49
CA GLU A 808 15.34 -41.39 -3.03
C GLU A 808 15.09 -41.73 -4.51
N HIS A 809 16.07 -41.47 -5.38
CA HIS A 809 15.95 -41.77 -6.80
C HIS A 809 17.22 -42.40 -7.39
N SER A 810 17.02 -43.25 -8.39
CA SER A 810 18.05 -43.94 -9.18
C SER A 810 17.68 -43.89 -10.66
N VAL A 811 18.65 -43.85 -11.57
CA VAL A 811 18.43 -44.06 -13.01
C VAL A 811 19.24 -45.27 -13.44
N ASP A 812 18.60 -46.21 -14.12
CA ASP A 812 19.19 -47.45 -14.66
C ASP A 812 19.97 -48.30 -13.65
N GLY A 813 19.58 -48.23 -12.37
CA GLY A 813 20.25 -48.95 -11.29
C GLY A 813 21.52 -48.26 -10.77
N SER A 814 21.71 -46.96 -11.05
CA SER A 814 22.71 -46.13 -10.36
C SER A 814 22.50 -46.15 -8.84
N ASP A 815 23.49 -45.66 -8.10
CA ASP A 815 23.31 -45.33 -6.69
C ASP A 815 22.06 -44.47 -6.44
N TRP A 816 21.38 -44.76 -5.34
CA TRP A 816 20.22 -44.00 -4.87
C TRP A 816 20.69 -42.67 -4.28
N VAL A 817 20.10 -41.58 -4.74
CA VAL A 817 20.39 -40.22 -4.25
C VAL A 817 19.15 -39.65 -3.57
N GLU A 818 19.36 -39.03 -2.40
CA GLU A 818 18.32 -38.36 -1.63
C GLU A 818 18.05 -36.96 -2.20
N GLN A 819 16.77 -36.62 -2.37
CA GLN A 819 16.29 -35.28 -2.70
C GLN A 819 15.23 -34.89 -1.67
N ASP A 820 15.58 -33.92 -0.82
CA ASP A 820 14.61 -33.29 0.07
C ASP A 820 13.67 -32.39 -0.74
N LEU A 821 12.36 -32.63 -0.63
CA LEU A 821 11.33 -31.82 -1.29
C LEU A 821 10.87 -30.67 -0.38
N PHE A 822 11.25 -30.66 0.90
CA PHE A 822 10.90 -29.60 1.84
C PHE A 822 11.82 -28.38 1.69
N VAL A 823 11.24 -27.21 1.43
CA VAL A 823 11.98 -25.94 1.33
C VAL A 823 11.89 -25.22 2.66
N GLU A 824 12.92 -25.33 3.49
CA GLU A 824 12.91 -24.86 4.90
C GLU A 824 12.37 -23.44 5.10
N LYS A 825 12.75 -22.49 4.24
CA LYS A 825 12.35 -21.07 4.31
C LYS A 825 10.81 -20.84 4.22
N ASN A 826 10.07 -21.77 3.60
CA ASN A 826 8.70 -21.50 3.15
C ASN A 826 7.71 -22.69 3.23
N SER A 827 8.14 -23.96 3.16
CA SER A 827 7.21 -25.10 3.04
C SER A 827 6.31 -25.31 4.25
N PHE A 828 6.72 -24.86 5.45
CA PHE A 828 5.87 -24.89 6.66
C PHE A 828 4.63 -23.97 6.60
N LYS A 829 4.58 -23.04 5.63
CA LYS A 829 3.52 -22.02 5.50
C LYS A 829 2.89 -21.91 4.11
N LEU A 830 3.52 -22.46 3.07
CA LEU A 830 3.08 -22.36 1.67
C LEU A 830 3.29 -23.68 0.93
N HIS A 831 2.39 -23.97 0.00
CA HIS A 831 2.56 -25.00 -1.01
C HIS A 831 3.29 -24.41 -2.23
N LEU A 832 4.57 -24.73 -2.37
CA LEU A 832 5.46 -24.17 -3.39
C LEU A 832 5.55 -25.08 -4.61
N ASN A 833 5.35 -24.52 -5.80
CA ASN A 833 5.75 -25.16 -7.04
C ASN A 833 7.29 -25.17 -7.16
N ARG A 834 7.91 -26.35 -7.29
CA ARG A 834 9.35 -26.54 -7.45
C ARG A 834 9.64 -27.57 -8.54
N ILE A 835 10.76 -27.39 -9.27
CA ILE A 835 11.30 -28.40 -10.17
C ILE A 835 12.69 -28.83 -9.71
N TYR A 836 12.90 -30.15 -9.62
CA TYR A 836 14.16 -30.78 -9.25
C TYR A 836 14.63 -31.63 -10.42
N ILE A 837 15.83 -31.33 -10.94
CA ILE A 837 16.54 -32.21 -11.87
C ILE A 837 17.09 -33.37 -11.04
N LEU A 838 16.69 -34.61 -11.35
CA LEU A 838 17.10 -35.79 -10.60
C LEU A 838 18.33 -36.45 -11.24
N ARG A 839 18.40 -36.43 -12.58
CA ARG A 839 19.60 -36.79 -13.36
C ARG A 839 19.68 -35.93 -14.62
N GLU A 840 20.91 -35.70 -15.05
CA GLU A 840 21.31 -34.99 -16.26
C GLU A 840 22.61 -35.63 -16.81
N GLY A 841 23.03 -35.25 -18.01
CA GLY A 841 24.20 -35.84 -18.67
C GLY A 841 23.98 -37.28 -19.17
N LEU A 842 22.72 -37.67 -19.37
CA LEU A 842 22.34 -38.99 -19.88
C LEU A 842 22.48 -39.07 -21.41
N ASP A 843 22.55 -40.29 -21.94
CA ASP A 843 22.66 -40.55 -23.38
C ASP A 843 21.30 -40.29 -24.07
N THR A 844 21.29 -39.48 -25.12
CA THR A 844 20.04 -39.05 -25.76
C THR A 844 19.34 -40.15 -26.54
N ASP A 845 20.05 -41.21 -26.92
CA ASP A 845 19.59 -42.17 -27.92
C ASP A 845 19.14 -43.51 -27.32
N VAL A 846 19.30 -43.69 -26.00
CA VAL A 846 18.97 -44.93 -25.27
C VAL A 846 17.76 -44.78 -24.34
N PRO A 847 16.96 -45.84 -24.13
CA PRO A 847 15.90 -45.84 -23.12
C PRO A 847 16.45 -45.90 -21.70
N HIS A 848 16.04 -44.91 -20.89
CA HIS A 848 16.35 -44.79 -19.46
C HIS A 848 15.11 -45.11 -18.60
N THR A 849 15.33 -45.58 -17.38
CA THR A 849 14.30 -45.70 -16.34
C THR A 849 14.74 -44.99 -15.07
N LEU A 850 14.02 -43.93 -14.70
CA LEU A 850 14.09 -43.34 -13.37
C LEU A 850 13.21 -44.18 -12.41
N SER A 851 13.80 -44.73 -11.36
CA SER A 851 13.08 -45.31 -10.23
C SER A 851 13.10 -44.33 -9.05
N VAL A 852 11.95 -44.11 -8.42
CA VAL A 852 11.79 -43.23 -7.25
C VAL A 852 11.11 -43.99 -6.11
N ARG A 853 11.54 -43.74 -4.87
CA ARG A 853 10.84 -44.15 -3.65
C ARG A 853 10.82 -43.05 -2.60
N ILE A 854 9.81 -43.03 -1.74
CA ILE A 854 9.79 -42.15 -0.56
C ILE A 854 10.72 -42.74 0.51
N SER A 855 11.58 -41.91 1.11
CA SER A 855 12.53 -42.33 2.14
C SER A 855 11.85 -42.52 3.50
N GLU A 856 12.48 -43.32 4.36
CA GLU A 856 12.19 -43.35 5.81
C GLU A 856 12.67 -42.06 6.51
N LYS A 857 13.61 -41.33 5.88
CA LYS A 857 14.09 -40.05 6.37
C LYS A 857 13.13 -38.91 6.02
N ARG A 858 13.11 -37.89 6.87
CA ARG A 858 12.31 -36.68 6.69
C ARG A 858 13.08 -35.45 7.16
N ASN A 859 12.87 -34.31 6.51
CA ASN A 859 13.32 -33.01 7.04
C ASN A 859 12.74 -32.78 8.46
N ALA A 860 13.55 -32.25 9.38
CA ALA A 860 13.15 -32.04 10.77
C ALA A 860 11.96 -31.08 10.94
N LEU A 861 11.76 -30.17 9.99
CA LEU A 861 10.66 -29.19 9.97
C LEU A 861 9.40 -29.70 9.25
N SER A 862 9.48 -30.83 8.53
CA SER A 862 8.33 -31.41 7.85
C SER A 862 7.46 -32.26 8.79
N LYS A 863 6.15 -32.24 8.53
CA LYS A 863 5.13 -32.97 9.28
C LYS A 863 4.82 -34.36 8.71
N GLY A 864 5.24 -34.65 7.48
CA GLY A 864 4.87 -35.87 6.74
C GLY A 864 5.90 -36.25 5.67
N ASN A 865 5.64 -37.34 4.96
CA ASN A 865 6.57 -37.89 3.95
C ASN A 865 6.04 -37.71 2.51
N ASN A 866 5.07 -36.84 2.31
CA ASN A 866 4.27 -36.77 1.09
C ASN A 866 5.12 -36.33 -0.10
N CYS A 867 4.98 -37.05 -1.21
CA CYS A 867 5.55 -36.67 -2.50
C CYS A 867 4.39 -36.41 -3.47
N ARG A 868 4.28 -35.18 -3.98
CA ARG A 868 3.20 -34.76 -4.89
C ARG A 868 3.78 -34.18 -6.17
N ILE A 869 3.72 -34.93 -7.26
CA ILE A 869 4.31 -34.60 -8.56
C ILE A 869 3.20 -34.16 -9.53
N VAL A 870 3.25 -32.92 -10.00
CA VAL A 870 2.27 -32.37 -10.97
C VAL A 870 2.70 -32.60 -12.41
N TYR A 871 4.02 -32.60 -12.68
CA TYR A 871 4.58 -32.91 -14.00
C TYR A 871 5.95 -33.56 -13.88
N PHE A 872 6.32 -34.35 -14.89
CA PHE A 872 7.69 -34.80 -15.13
C PHE A 872 8.34 -33.91 -16.18
N GLY A 873 9.54 -33.40 -15.92
CA GLY A 873 10.34 -32.73 -16.95
C GLY A 873 11.27 -33.73 -17.64
N LEU A 874 11.22 -33.84 -18.96
CA LEU A 874 12.15 -34.69 -19.74
C LEU A 874 12.81 -33.86 -20.84
N ASN A 875 14.13 -33.91 -20.96
CA ASN A 875 14.91 -33.18 -21.97
C ASN A 875 15.35 -34.13 -23.09
N GLY A 876 14.93 -33.87 -24.32
CA GLY A 876 15.23 -34.71 -25.50
C GLY A 876 14.17 -35.78 -25.79
N ASP A 877 13.19 -35.99 -24.91
CA ASP A 877 12.17 -37.02 -25.13
C ASP A 877 11.28 -36.65 -26.33
N HIS A 878 11.30 -37.52 -27.35
CA HIS A 878 10.58 -37.33 -28.60
C HIS A 878 9.07 -37.48 -28.48
N ARG A 879 8.55 -38.04 -27.37
CA ARG A 879 7.10 -38.20 -27.17
C ARG A 879 6.44 -36.82 -27.07
N THR A 880 5.38 -36.58 -27.82
CA THR A 880 4.53 -35.39 -27.62
C THR A 880 3.87 -35.46 -26.24
N PRO A 881 4.01 -34.45 -25.36
CA PRO A 881 3.25 -34.38 -24.13
C PRO A 881 1.74 -34.42 -24.42
N LYS A 882 0.98 -35.16 -23.60
CA LYS A 882 -0.48 -35.25 -23.72
C LYS A 882 -1.13 -34.91 -22.40
N GLY A 883 -2.28 -34.24 -22.42
CA GLY A 883 -3.07 -33.95 -21.22
C GLY A 883 -2.26 -33.20 -20.17
N VAL A 884 -1.53 -32.18 -20.63
CA VAL A 884 -0.77 -31.21 -19.86
C VAL A 884 -1.48 -29.89 -20.11
N ASP A 885 -2.20 -29.39 -19.11
CA ASP A 885 -3.09 -28.24 -19.27
C ASP A 885 -2.30 -26.93 -19.37
N VAL A 886 -2.66 -26.09 -20.33
CA VAL A 886 -2.00 -24.81 -20.64
C VAL A 886 -2.63 -23.61 -19.92
N ASP A 887 -3.80 -23.74 -19.27
CA ASP A 887 -4.55 -22.57 -18.78
C ASP A 887 -4.71 -22.51 -17.24
N GLY A 888 -4.99 -21.30 -16.72
CA GLY A 888 -5.34 -21.09 -15.31
C GLY A 888 -4.22 -21.03 -14.26
N ILE A 889 -2.95 -21.33 -14.59
CA ILE A 889 -1.82 -21.33 -13.61
C ILE A 889 -1.07 -19.99 -13.44
N TYR A 890 -1.38 -19.00 -14.26
CA TYR A 890 -0.57 -17.78 -14.33
C TYR A 890 -0.94 -16.79 -13.22
N PHE A 891 0.08 -16.16 -12.66
CA PHE A 891 -0.10 -15.12 -11.67
C PHE A 891 -0.62 -13.85 -12.36
N ASP A 892 -1.84 -13.42 -12.01
CA ASP A 892 -2.31 -12.07 -12.33
C ASP A 892 -2.37 -11.17 -11.09
N GLY A 893 -1.20 -10.61 -10.75
CA GLY A 893 -1.07 -9.63 -9.68
C GLY A 893 -1.80 -8.31 -9.95
N SER A 894 -2.38 -8.13 -11.14
CA SER A 894 -2.96 -6.86 -11.56
C SER A 894 -4.41 -6.63 -11.10
N ASN A 895 -5.14 -7.70 -10.77
CA ASN A 895 -6.48 -7.62 -10.15
C ASN A 895 -6.42 -7.73 -8.61
N GLY A 896 -5.21 -7.85 -8.04
CA GLY A 896 -5.01 -8.11 -6.62
C GLY A 896 -5.40 -9.52 -6.18
N THR A 897 -5.68 -10.42 -7.14
CA THR A 897 -5.98 -11.85 -6.99
C THR A 897 -5.03 -12.66 -7.89
N GLY A 898 -3.75 -12.68 -7.52
CA GLY A 898 -2.91 -13.82 -7.89
C GLY A 898 -3.23 -15.00 -6.96
N PRO A 899 -2.72 -16.22 -7.24
CA PRO A 899 -2.92 -17.44 -6.44
C PRO A 899 -2.31 -17.41 -5.02
N GLU A 900 -2.18 -16.23 -4.38
CA GLU A 900 -1.71 -16.04 -3.00
C GLU A 900 -2.72 -15.26 -2.13
N LYS A 901 -3.93 -15.02 -2.64
CA LYS A 901 -5.06 -14.41 -1.91
C LYS A 901 -6.30 -15.29 -1.96
#